data_AF-A0A158QT05-F1
#
_entry.id   AF-A0A158QT05-F1
#
_cell.length_a   1.000
_cell.length_b   1.000
_cell.length_c   1.000
_cell.angle_alpha   90.00
_cell.angle_beta   90.00
_cell.angle_gamma   90.00
#
_symmetry.space_group_name_H-M   'P 1'
#
loop_
_entity.id
_entity.type
_entity.pdbx_description
1 polymer ?
#
loop_
_entity_poly.entity_id
_entity_poly.type
_entity_poly.pdbx_seq_one_letter_code
_entity_poly.pdbx_strand_id
1 'polypeptide(L)'
;MMLHDLRISGLSKLKAQEKFDLLDAVANVRPPSKKRGAEDSENSENVAPSKKSKLSKTTDDSTKEALRKQSEKLWHLRSKLEAEVSKNALIGLLEFNDQHVPTGLASLLDAVVDGMLFGALLPCPECKSGALTYENGSYRCKGMASQWARCTYSTMEPKRRAFKVPKQYHDVELLRTYKYKPRVRLFAGDAATGGGQFDKKAPLAGLHFLLDRGPFHNDLTQRDLAASIKKLGGSLLATVRPWKCLRVWEHRLQIICLTVLFFFTFQVTRGGVFVTTPVEDTETKLAARARGLAMRPLCSTYLDKLAKAKTSAEVQQLIDQNPMAAAWRDADSSAVSESSDSTATRQGEIEREMVKMRVKGGAVVDPDSGLVDRASVARDDEGRPLSAVLGMVDLVKGYNSYYRLQVLRSDENPQKHWLFRSWGRIGTDIGGNKVEQFPSVHGALSLFKDLYVEKTGNVWGTTRQDFKKVPFRFYPLEMDYGEDDEVGKKLEVVHHVESKLHVRLQALMNFLFDVASMNRALLEFEIDVRKMPLGKISRVQIQEAYSVLSDLSSLVEDHVKSSRPIEGSDKSRLIGDTTRFYTLIPHDFGLKSPPLLDSLDVIKTKSRMLEDLLELEVAYSLMKTGDSSVNPLDEQYEKLKNKIEPLERDSEAFKRIVEYLRTTHAATHSNYTLEVVDIFDVERVGEAERYERFRSLDNRMMLWHGSRRTNWPGILAQGLRIAPPEAPSTGYMFGKGVYFADMASKSANYCFASRDSSRGCMLLCEVALGNMQACFAANDSRLRKGFNSRKGVGATCPSSETYYTDPTSGVVYPIGKPVTSADVKSDLLYNEYIVYDPGQIKQKYLVWLDFKFNY
;
A
#
# COMPACT_ATOMS: atom_id res chain seq x y z
N MET A 1 -18.92 -59.49 -29.08
CA MET A 1 -20.36 -59.59 -28.76
C MET A 1 -20.89 -58.17 -28.61
N MET A 2 -21.83 -57.75 -29.46
CA MET A 2 -22.34 -56.38 -29.44
C MET A 2 -23.10 -56.10 -28.14
N LEU A 3 -22.84 -54.93 -27.54
CA LEU A 3 -23.40 -54.40 -26.28
C LEU A 3 -24.89 -53.99 -26.38
N HIS A 4 -25.70 -54.68 -27.20
CA HIS A 4 -27.07 -54.26 -27.49
C HIS A 4 -28.15 -54.99 -26.66
N ASP A 5 -27.80 -56.00 -25.85
CA ASP A 5 -28.80 -56.85 -25.16
C ASP A 5 -28.80 -56.81 -23.62
N LEU A 6 -28.10 -55.86 -22.99
CA LEU A 6 -28.25 -55.64 -21.54
C LEU A 6 -29.43 -54.70 -21.25
N ARG A 7 -30.65 -55.27 -21.13
CA ARG A 7 -31.83 -54.54 -20.62
C ARG A 7 -31.70 -54.29 -19.12
N ILE A 8 -31.03 -53.21 -18.74
CA ILE A 8 -30.98 -52.70 -17.37
C ILE A 8 -32.24 -51.85 -17.12
N SER A 9 -33.08 -52.25 -16.18
CA SER A 9 -34.28 -51.49 -15.83
C SER A 9 -33.91 -50.15 -15.17
N GLY A 10 -34.51 -49.05 -15.64
CA GLY A 10 -34.25 -47.69 -15.13
C GLY A 10 -33.27 -46.83 -15.95
N LEU A 11 -32.59 -47.39 -16.95
CA LEU A 11 -31.59 -46.68 -17.78
C LEU A 11 -32.19 -45.50 -18.59
N SER A 12 -33.48 -45.54 -18.90
CA SER A 12 -34.20 -44.47 -19.60
C SER A 12 -34.53 -43.25 -18.73
N LYS A 13 -34.31 -43.32 -17.42
CA LYS A 13 -34.60 -42.23 -16.46
C LYS A 13 -33.36 -41.39 -16.08
N LEU A 14 -32.17 -41.75 -16.57
CA LEU A 14 -30.91 -41.05 -16.29
C LEU A 14 -30.64 -39.91 -17.28
N LYS A 15 -29.92 -38.87 -16.84
CA LYS A 15 -29.47 -37.78 -17.72
C LYS A 15 -28.37 -38.29 -18.67
N ALA A 16 -28.25 -37.67 -19.85
CA ALA A 16 -27.35 -38.15 -20.91
C ALA A 16 -25.88 -38.31 -20.47
N GLN A 17 -25.40 -37.45 -19.56
CA GLN A 17 -24.03 -37.52 -19.02
C GLN A 17 -23.83 -38.69 -18.05
N GLU A 18 -24.80 -38.96 -17.17
CA GLU A 18 -24.73 -40.09 -16.24
C GLU A 18 -24.82 -41.43 -16.97
N LYS A 19 -25.60 -41.46 -18.07
CA LYS A 19 -25.66 -42.63 -18.96
C LYS A 19 -24.33 -42.87 -19.68
N PHE A 20 -23.60 -41.81 -20.04
CA PHE A 20 -22.27 -41.89 -20.64
C PHE A 20 -21.23 -42.42 -19.64
N ASP A 21 -21.20 -41.87 -18.43
CA ASP A 21 -20.23 -42.26 -17.39
C ASP A 21 -20.42 -43.73 -16.95
N LEU A 22 -21.68 -44.21 -16.93
CA LEU A 22 -22.01 -45.60 -16.56
C LEU A 22 -21.65 -46.60 -17.69
N LEU A 23 -21.79 -46.20 -18.96
CA LEU A 23 -21.37 -47.02 -20.10
C LEU A 23 -19.83 -47.08 -20.24
N ASP A 24 -19.12 -45.99 -19.93
CA ASP A 24 -17.65 -45.94 -19.91
C ASP A 24 -17.05 -46.77 -18.77
N ALA A 25 -17.71 -46.77 -17.59
CA ALA A 25 -17.34 -47.64 -16.48
C ALA A 25 -17.53 -49.14 -16.79
N VAL A 26 -18.60 -49.51 -17.52
CA VAL A 26 -18.87 -50.91 -17.92
C VAL A 26 -17.91 -51.39 -19.02
N ALA A 27 -17.50 -50.51 -19.93
CA ALA A 27 -16.52 -50.84 -20.99
C ALA A 27 -15.10 -51.11 -20.46
N ASN A 28 -14.77 -50.59 -19.27
CA ASN A 28 -13.42 -50.69 -18.67
C ASN A 28 -13.28 -51.78 -17.58
N VAL A 29 -14.26 -52.66 -17.40
CA VAL A 29 -14.14 -53.82 -16.50
C VAL A 29 -13.38 -54.97 -17.20
N ARG A 30 -12.19 -55.31 -16.72
CA ARG A 30 -11.48 -56.55 -17.14
C ARG A 30 -12.12 -57.79 -16.50
N PRO A 31 -12.30 -58.92 -17.24
CA PRO A 31 -12.86 -60.15 -16.67
C PRO A 31 -11.85 -60.88 -15.76
N PRO A 32 -12.31 -61.79 -14.87
CA PRO A 32 -11.42 -62.54 -13.98
C PRO A 32 -10.85 -63.77 -14.70
N SER A 33 -9.53 -63.95 -14.72
CA SER A 33 -8.92 -65.21 -15.16
C SER A 33 -8.63 -66.12 -13.95
N LYS A 34 -9.42 -67.19 -13.80
CA LYS A 34 -9.11 -68.36 -12.96
C LYS A 34 -8.42 -69.45 -13.80
N LYS A 35 -7.36 -70.01 -13.20
CA LYS A 35 -6.67 -71.31 -13.36
C LYS A 35 -7.14 -72.33 -14.42
N ARG A 36 -6.17 -72.97 -15.10
CA ARG A 36 -6.11 -74.43 -15.42
C ARG A 36 -4.65 -74.87 -15.58
N GLY A 37 -4.34 -76.08 -15.11
CA GLY A 37 -3.02 -76.73 -15.21
C GLY A 37 -3.08 -78.04 -15.99
N ALA A 38 -1.94 -78.77 -15.93
CA ALA A 38 -1.62 -80.11 -16.50
C ALA A 38 -1.51 -80.16 -18.03
N GLU A 39 -0.60 -80.89 -18.70
CA GLU A 39 0.56 -81.74 -18.40
C GLU A 39 1.27 -82.01 -19.77
N ASP A 40 2.32 -82.85 -19.80
CA ASP A 40 3.07 -83.43 -20.96
C ASP A 40 4.24 -82.60 -21.54
N SER A 41 5.49 -82.88 -21.12
CA SER A 41 6.49 -83.80 -21.75
C SER A 41 7.07 -83.22 -23.05
N GLU A 42 8.35 -83.08 -23.34
CA GLU A 42 9.53 -83.90 -23.00
C GLU A 42 10.81 -83.16 -23.48
N ASN A 43 11.94 -83.57 -22.90
CA ASN A 43 13.30 -83.59 -23.45
C ASN A 43 14.33 -82.45 -23.24
N SER A 44 15.28 -82.83 -22.38
CA SER A 44 16.75 -82.74 -22.46
C SER A 44 17.46 -81.40 -22.67
N GLU A 45 18.19 -81.03 -21.61
CA GLU A 45 19.62 -80.67 -21.61
C GLU A 45 20.11 -79.70 -22.71
N ASN A 46 20.45 -78.46 -22.31
CA ASN A 46 21.85 -78.05 -22.27
C ASN A 46 22.09 -76.61 -21.75
N VAL A 47 23.10 -76.53 -20.87
CA VAL A 47 24.00 -75.40 -20.56
C VAL A 47 23.49 -74.24 -19.67
N ALA A 48 24.03 -74.19 -18.46
CA ALA A 48 24.26 -72.99 -17.64
C ALA A 48 25.76 -72.62 -17.70
N PRO A 49 26.24 -71.47 -17.15
CA PRO A 49 25.65 -70.14 -16.99
C PRO A 49 26.60 -69.00 -17.43
N SER A 50 26.13 -67.76 -17.56
CA SER A 50 26.98 -66.59 -17.25
C SER A 50 26.18 -65.38 -16.73
N LYS A 51 26.77 -64.73 -15.73
CA LYS A 51 26.26 -63.68 -14.83
C LYS A 51 25.77 -62.42 -15.55
N LYS A 52 24.68 -61.82 -15.07
CA LYS A 52 24.40 -60.37 -15.23
C LYS A 52 24.26 -59.66 -13.88
N SER A 53 24.94 -58.54 -13.81
CA SER A 53 25.22 -57.66 -12.68
C SER A 53 24.04 -56.76 -12.28
N LYS A 54 24.05 -56.37 -11.00
CA LYS A 54 23.22 -55.35 -10.32
C LYS A 54 23.15 -54.02 -11.08
N LEU A 55 21.95 -53.43 -11.15
CA LEU A 55 21.72 -52.00 -11.42
C LEU A 55 21.10 -51.35 -10.16
N SER A 56 21.68 -50.24 -9.72
CA SER A 56 21.36 -49.51 -8.48
C SER A 56 20.11 -48.61 -8.62
N LYS A 57 19.23 -48.61 -7.61
CA LYS A 57 18.09 -47.68 -7.48
C LYS A 57 18.56 -46.23 -7.34
N THR A 58 17.97 -45.31 -8.09
CA THR A 58 18.19 -43.86 -7.98
C THR A 58 17.50 -43.28 -6.73
N THR A 59 18.07 -42.23 -6.16
CA THR A 59 17.66 -41.55 -4.91
C THR A 59 16.21 -41.02 -4.91
N ASP A 60 15.68 -40.66 -6.08
CA ASP A 60 14.35 -40.03 -6.23
C ASP A 60 13.16 -40.99 -5.97
N ASP A 61 13.37 -42.29 -6.22
CA ASP A 61 12.36 -43.34 -5.98
C ASP A 61 12.21 -43.67 -4.48
N SER A 62 13.30 -43.49 -3.72
CA SER A 62 13.32 -43.70 -2.27
C SER A 62 12.49 -42.64 -1.53
N THR A 63 12.59 -41.38 -1.95
CA THR A 63 11.89 -40.24 -1.33
C THR A 63 10.38 -40.27 -1.57
N LYS A 64 9.95 -40.64 -2.78
CA LYS A 64 8.52 -40.81 -3.12
C LYS A 64 7.88 -41.96 -2.35
N GLU A 65 8.58 -43.07 -2.20
CA GLU A 65 8.10 -44.21 -1.41
C GLU A 65 8.04 -43.86 0.09
N ALA A 66 8.98 -43.07 0.61
CA ALA A 66 8.94 -42.57 1.97
C ALA A 66 7.75 -41.62 2.23
N LEU A 67 7.43 -40.74 1.28
CA LEU A 67 6.25 -39.86 1.34
C LEU A 67 4.95 -40.65 1.30
N ARG A 68 4.84 -41.67 0.44
CA ARG A 68 3.67 -42.55 0.38
C ARG A 68 3.44 -43.25 1.71
N LYS A 69 4.49 -43.85 2.29
CA LYS A 69 4.44 -44.49 3.61
C LYS A 69 4.09 -43.51 4.74
N GLN A 70 4.49 -42.25 4.65
CA GLN A 70 4.11 -41.22 5.61
C GLN A 70 2.60 -40.90 5.51
N SER A 71 2.09 -40.69 4.30
CA SER A 71 0.68 -40.39 4.05
C SER A 71 -0.24 -41.53 4.49
N GLU A 72 0.13 -42.78 4.24
CA GLU A 72 -0.60 -43.96 4.72
C GLU A 72 -0.70 -43.98 6.25
N LYS A 73 0.40 -43.67 6.96
CA LYS A 73 0.42 -43.60 8.43
C LYS A 73 -0.44 -42.47 8.98
N LEU A 74 -0.41 -41.30 8.33
CA LEU A 74 -1.25 -40.16 8.68
C LEU A 74 -2.74 -40.52 8.57
N TRP A 75 -3.13 -41.08 7.43
CA TRP A 75 -4.52 -41.42 7.13
C TRP A 75 -5.05 -42.56 8.01
N HIS A 76 -4.21 -43.57 8.27
CA HIS A 76 -4.56 -44.67 9.17
C HIS A 76 -4.74 -44.20 10.63
N LEU A 77 -3.85 -43.33 11.15
CA LEU A 77 -4.02 -42.79 12.49
C LEU A 77 -5.25 -41.87 12.58
N ARG A 78 -5.48 -41.04 11.55
CA ARG A 78 -6.66 -40.19 11.45
C ARG A 78 -7.96 -40.99 11.55
N SER A 79 -8.09 -42.05 10.76
CA SER A 79 -9.29 -42.90 10.73
C SER A 79 -9.57 -43.56 12.08
N LYS A 80 -8.51 -43.99 12.78
CA LYS A 80 -8.65 -44.58 14.12
C LYS A 80 -9.07 -43.57 15.18
N LEU A 81 -8.47 -42.38 15.17
CA LEU A 81 -8.85 -41.30 16.09
C LEU A 81 -10.29 -40.83 15.84
N GLU A 82 -10.74 -40.81 14.58
CA GLU A 82 -12.12 -40.47 14.22
C GLU A 82 -13.13 -41.51 14.70
N ALA A 83 -12.76 -42.80 14.73
CA ALA A 83 -13.62 -43.88 15.20
C ALA A 83 -13.67 -44.02 16.73
N GLU A 84 -12.57 -43.77 17.43
CA GLU A 84 -12.41 -44.14 18.85
C GLU A 84 -12.32 -42.94 19.82
N VAL A 85 -12.12 -41.71 19.34
CA VAL A 85 -11.87 -40.54 20.20
C VAL A 85 -12.93 -39.45 20.01
N SER A 86 -13.54 -39.02 21.12
CA SER A 86 -14.53 -37.94 21.11
C SER A 86 -13.90 -36.57 20.80
N LYS A 87 -14.70 -35.64 20.26
CA LYS A 87 -14.27 -34.27 19.94
C LYS A 87 -13.67 -33.54 21.16
N ASN A 88 -14.25 -33.72 22.35
CA ASN A 88 -13.76 -33.07 23.58
C ASN A 88 -12.42 -33.66 24.02
N ALA A 89 -12.20 -34.96 23.85
CA ALA A 89 -10.92 -35.59 24.12
C ALA A 89 -9.83 -35.11 23.14
N LEU A 90 -10.15 -34.91 21.86
CA LEU A 90 -9.21 -34.32 20.88
C LEU A 90 -8.79 -32.90 21.27
N ILE A 91 -9.72 -32.08 21.75
CA ILE A 91 -9.42 -30.73 22.27
C ILE A 91 -8.50 -30.83 23.48
N GLY A 92 -8.86 -31.64 24.48
CA GLY A 92 -8.06 -31.81 25.69
C GLY A 92 -6.66 -32.40 25.45
N LEU A 93 -6.48 -33.22 24.41
CA LEU A 93 -5.16 -33.72 23.98
C LEU A 93 -4.27 -32.60 23.43
N LEU A 94 -4.82 -31.66 22.66
CA LEU A 94 -4.08 -30.52 22.15
C LEU A 94 -3.74 -29.52 23.26
N GLU A 95 -4.71 -29.20 24.12
CA GLU A 95 -4.54 -28.29 25.26
C GLU A 95 -3.45 -28.79 26.22
N PHE A 96 -3.45 -30.08 26.58
CA PHE A 96 -2.43 -30.65 27.46
C PHE A 96 -1.01 -30.57 26.89
N ASN A 97 -0.88 -30.49 25.56
CA ASN A 97 0.41 -30.38 24.88
C ASN A 97 0.75 -28.94 24.47
N ASP A 98 0.04 -27.94 25.01
CA ASP A 98 0.17 -26.52 24.66
C ASP A 98 0.10 -26.27 23.14
N GLN A 99 -0.79 -26.99 22.44
CA GLN A 99 -0.98 -26.86 21.00
C GLN A 99 -2.21 -26.00 20.68
N HIS A 100 -2.18 -25.30 19.54
CA HIS A 100 -3.33 -24.53 19.06
C HIS A 100 -4.50 -25.47 18.73
N VAL A 101 -5.69 -25.13 19.24
CA VAL A 101 -6.93 -25.88 19.01
C VAL A 101 -7.67 -25.29 17.79
N PRO A 102 -7.62 -25.92 16.61
CA PRO A 102 -8.36 -25.44 15.44
C PRO A 102 -9.87 -25.69 15.58
N THR A 103 -10.66 -24.89 14.86
CA THR A 103 -12.11 -25.08 14.76
C THR A 103 -12.46 -26.13 13.70
N GLY A 104 -13.39 -27.02 14.03
CA GLY A 104 -13.85 -28.09 13.13
C GLY A 104 -13.17 -29.44 13.37
N LEU A 105 -13.94 -30.53 13.24
CA LEU A 105 -13.49 -31.88 13.57
C LEU A 105 -12.32 -32.34 12.69
N ALA A 106 -12.38 -32.06 11.39
CA ALA A 106 -11.32 -32.44 10.44
C ALA A 106 -9.97 -31.81 10.80
N SER A 107 -9.95 -30.52 11.12
CA SER A 107 -8.73 -29.81 11.49
C SER A 107 -8.20 -30.23 12.87
N LEU A 108 -9.09 -30.56 13.82
CA LEU A 108 -8.70 -31.13 15.12
C LEU A 108 -8.00 -32.47 14.92
N LEU A 109 -8.57 -33.36 14.11
CA LEU A 109 -7.98 -34.65 13.78
C LEU A 109 -6.60 -34.46 13.14
N ASP A 110 -6.46 -33.57 12.15
CA ASP A 110 -5.17 -33.31 11.51
C ASP A 110 -4.11 -32.78 12.48
N ALA A 111 -4.49 -31.88 13.39
CA ALA A 111 -3.59 -31.31 14.39
C ALA A 111 -3.13 -32.38 15.40
N VAL A 112 -4.05 -33.21 15.91
CA VAL A 112 -3.73 -34.30 16.85
C VAL A 112 -2.86 -35.35 16.17
N VAL A 113 -3.21 -35.74 14.94
CA VAL A 113 -2.44 -36.71 14.15
C VAL A 113 -1.01 -36.21 13.90
N ASP A 114 -0.84 -34.93 13.54
CA ASP A 114 0.49 -34.32 13.37
C ASP A 114 1.30 -34.35 14.67
N GLY A 115 0.66 -33.94 15.78
CA GLY A 115 1.26 -33.95 17.10
C GLY A 115 1.68 -35.34 17.56
N MET A 116 0.83 -36.35 17.38
CA MET A 116 1.12 -37.73 17.77
C MET A 116 2.17 -38.42 16.88
N LEU A 117 2.25 -38.09 15.60
CA LEU A 117 3.22 -38.74 14.70
C LEU A 117 4.59 -38.09 14.70
N PHE A 118 4.65 -36.77 14.77
CA PHE A 118 5.90 -36.01 14.61
C PHE A 118 6.32 -35.26 15.88
N GLY A 119 5.42 -35.11 16.86
CA GLY A 119 5.67 -34.43 18.12
C GLY A 119 4.93 -33.10 18.21
N ALA A 120 4.76 -32.62 19.44
CA ALA A 120 4.14 -31.33 19.73
C ALA A 120 5.06 -30.18 19.28
N LEU A 121 4.50 -29.21 18.55
CA LEU A 121 5.22 -28.05 18.05
C LEU A 121 5.61 -27.13 19.21
N LEU A 122 6.85 -26.62 19.18
CA LEU A 122 7.26 -25.54 20.08
C LEU A 122 6.68 -24.20 19.63
N PRO A 123 6.61 -23.20 20.52
CA PRO A 123 6.21 -21.85 20.17
C PRO A 123 7.10 -21.27 19.05
N CYS A 124 6.53 -20.36 18.26
CA CYS A 124 7.24 -19.70 17.18
C CYS A 124 8.54 -19.02 17.69
N PRO A 125 9.70 -19.25 17.04
CA PRO A 125 10.96 -18.69 17.51
C PRO A 125 11.05 -17.16 17.36
N GLU A 126 10.31 -16.56 16.42
CA GLU A 126 10.28 -15.11 16.21
C GLU A 126 9.41 -14.40 17.26
N CYS A 127 8.10 -14.70 17.30
CA CYS A 127 7.17 -13.98 18.17
C CYS A 127 7.02 -14.59 19.57
N LYS A 128 7.57 -15.79 19.82
CA LYS A 128 7.56 -16.55 21.09
C LYS A 128 6.19 -16.92 21.67
N SER A 129 5.12 -16.29 21.20
CA SER A 129 3.73 -16.47 21.66
C SER A 129 2.84 -17.15 20.61
N GLY A 130 3.23 -17.09 19.34
CA GLY A 130 2.44 -17.62 18.24
C GLY A 130 2.56 -19.14 18.11
N ALA A 131 1.42 -19.81 17.96
CA ALA A 131 1.37 -21.21 17.63
C ALA A 131 1.67 -21.43 16.13
N LEU A 132 2.49 -22.45 15.85
CA LEU A 132 2.75 -22.93 14.50
C LEU A 132 1.62 -23.87 14.07
N THR A 133 1.10 -23.68 12.87
CA THR A 133 0.12 -24.58 12.27
C THR A 133 0.57 -24.97 10.88
N TYR A 134 0.33 -26.22 10.50
CA TYR A 134 0.62 -26.70 9.16
C TYR A 134 -0.39 -26.14 8.15
N GLU A 135 0.11 -25.46 7.12
CA GLU A 135 -0.70 -24.95 6.01
C GLU A 135 0.11 -24.92 4.71
N ASN A 136 -0.41 -25.53 3.63
CA ASN A 136 0.18 -25.50 2.29
C ASN A 136 1.67 -25.87 2.25
N GLY A 137 2.05 -27.06 2.72
CA GLY A 137 3.42 -27.57 2.58
C GLY A 137 4.43 -27.07 3.63
N SER A 138 4.08 -26.05 4.43
CA SER A 138 4.96 -25.55 5.50
C SER A 138 4.20 -25.30 6.81
N TYR A 139 4.94 -25.12 7.90
CA TYR A 139 4.40 -24.59 9.15
C TYR A 139 4.46 -23.08 9.11
N ARG A 140 3.33 -22.43 9.44
CA ARG A 140 3.22 -20.98 9.55
C ARG A 140 2.77 -20.57 10.94
N CYS A 141 3.35 -19.48 11.42
CA CYS A 141 2.93 -18.86 12.67
C CYS A 141 1.56 -18.18 12.48
N LYS A 142 0.65 -18.39 13.43
CA LYS A 142 -0.63 -17.67 13.50
C LYS A 142 -0.63 -16.51 14.47
N GLY A 143 0.46 -16.32 15.21
CA GLY A 143 0.62 -15.26 16.19
C GLY A 143 0.79 -13.87 15.59
N MET A 144 0.75 -12.87 16.46
CA MET A 144 1.09 -11.49 16.15
C MET A 144 2.57 -11.26 16.43
N ALA A 145 3.29 -10.63 15.50
CA ALA A 145 4.66 -10.16 15.76
C ALA A 145 4.63 -8.84 16.54
N SER A 146 3.63 -7.99 16.27
CA SER A 146 3.36 -6.77 17.01
C SER A 146 1.85 -6.53 17.09
N GLN A 147 1.42 -5.50 17.82
CA GLN A 147 0.02 -5.08 17.83
C GLN A 147 -0.52 -4.61 16.46
N TRP A 148 0.38 -4.40 15.49
CA TRP A 148 0.08 -3.92 14.14
C TRP A 148 0.22 -5.00 13.06
N ALA A 149 1.08 -6.01 13.23
CA ALA A 149 1.37 -7.01 12.20
C ALA A 149 1.37 -8.46 12.70
N ARG A 150 0.89 -9.34 11.83
CA ARG A 150 0.98 -10.80 12.02
C ARG A 150 2.42 -11.26 11.85
N CYS A 151 2.80 -12.27 12.61
CA CYS A 151 4.10 -12.91 12.44
C CYS A 151 4.14 -13.65 11.11
N THR A 152 5.16 -13.35 10.30
CA THR A 152 5.34 -13.96 8.97
C THR A 152 6.19 -15.22 8.99
N TYR A 153 6.62 -15.68 10.18
CA TYR A 153 7.48 -16.86 10.31
C TYR A 153 6.86 -18.10 9.64
N SER A 154 7.65 -18.71 8.76
CA SER A 154 7.33 -19.99 8.14
C SER A 154 8.56 -20.90 8.12
N THR A 155 8.34 -22.20 8.32
CA THR A 155 9.41 -23.20 8.30
C THR A 155 8.87 -24.55 7.85
N MET A 156 9.69 -25.35 7.17
CA MET A 156 9.41 -26.77 6.93
C MET A 156 9.89 -27.63 8.10
N GLU A 157 10.83 -27.15 8.91
CA GLU A 157 11.47 -27.92 9.98
C GLU A 157 11.23 -27.26 11.35
N PRO A 158 10.01 -27.35 11.90
CA PRO A 158 9.72 -26.77 13.21
C PRO A 158 10.39 -27.60 14.31
N LYS A 159 10.85 -26.91 15.36
CA LYS A 159 11.33 -27.57 16.58
C LYS A 159 10.14 -28.19 17.34
N ARG A 160 10.32 -29.41 17.85
CA ARG A 160 9.25 -30.20 18.51
C ARG A 160 9.69 -30.82 19.82
N ARG A 161 8.72 -31.12 20.67
CA ARG A 161 8.87 -31.94 21.88
C ARG A 161 7.98 -33.19 21.81
N ALA A 162 8.23 -34.15 22.68
CA ALA A 162 7.44 -35.38 22.73
C ALA A 162 5.97 -35.07 23.07
N PHE A 163 5.05 -35.62 22.27
CA PHE A 163 3.61 -35.52 22.52
C PHE A 163 3.20 -36.47 23.65
N LYS A 164 2.51 -35.95 24.67
CA LYS A 164 2.13 -36.67 25.88
C LYS A 164 0.62 -36.88 25.93
N VAL A 165 0.20 -38.08 26.32
CA VAL A 165 -1.21 -38.41 26.52
C VAL A 165 -1.52 -38.37 28.03
N PRO A 166 -2.49 -37.56 28.49
CA PRO A 166 -2.96 -37.55 29.86
C PRO A 166 -3.52 -38.90 30.32
N LYS A 167 -3.28 -39.27 31.58
CA LYS A 167 -3.78 -40.52 32.21
C LYS A 167 -5.31 -40.68 32.12
N GLN A 168 -6.04 -39.57 32.11
CA GLN A 168 -7.49 -39.50 31.97
C GLN A 168 -8.05 -40.00 30.63
N TYR A 169 -7.22 -40.14 29.59
CA TYR A 169 -7.62 -40.65 28.27
C TYR A 169 -7.11 -42.07 27.97
N HIS A 170 -6.69 -42.82 29.02
CA HIS A 170 -6.25 -44.22 28.90
C HIS A 170 -7.41 -45.23 28.87
N ASP A 171 -8.65 -44.74 28.94
CA ASP A 171 -9.87 -45.50 28.67
C ASP A 171 -9.93 -45.97 27.20
N VAL A 172 -9.35 -45.19 26.28
CA VAL A 172 -9.17 -45.58 24.89
C VAL A 172 -7.88 -46.39 24.72
N GLU A 173 -8.01 -47.64 24.27
CA GLU A 173 -6.87 -48.57 24.14
C GLU A 173 -5.75 -48.06 23.21
N LEU A 174 -6.14 -47.35 22.14
CA LEU A 174 -5.22 -46.67 21.22
C LEU A 174 -4.35 -45.61 21.92
N LEU A 175 -4.93 -44.83 22.83
CA LEU A 175 -4.25 -43.77 23.57
C LEU A 175 -3.44 -44.32 24.74
N ARG A 176 -3.92 -45.40 25.37
CA ARG A 176 -3.24 -46.12 26.46
C ARG A 176 -1.91 -46.74 26.04
N THR A 177 -1.86 -47.29 24.84
CA THR A 177 -0.68 -48.00 24.29
C THR A 177 0.27 -47.10 23.52
N TYR A 178 -0.08 -45.81 23.36
CA TYR A 178 0.69 -44.87 22.59
C TYR A 178 2.05 -44.55 23.24
N LYS A 179 3.13 -44.72 22.46
CA LYS A 179 4.49 -44.31 22.83
C LYS A 179 5.08 -43.46 21.72
N TYR A 180 5.46 -42.23 22.05
CA TYR A 180 6.07 -41.30 21.09
C TYR A 180 7.39 -41.86 20.54
N LYS A 181 7.54 -41.80 19.21
CA LYS A 181 8.78 -42.13 18.50
C LYS A 181 9.17 -40.91 17.65
N PRO A 182 10.40 -40.36 17.79
CA PRO A 182 10.83 -39.22 17.00
C PRO A 182 10.78 -39.52 15.51
N ARG A 183 10.12 -38.67 14.74
CA ARG A 183 10.03 -38.75 13.28
C ARG A 183 10.13 -37.35 12.69
N VAL A 184 10.86 -37.22 11.58
CA VAL A 184 10.88 -35.98 10.79
C VAL A 184 9.71 -36.03 9.81
N ARG A 185 8.95 -34.93 9.73
CA ARG A 185 7.89 -34.81 8.73
C ARG A 185 8.54 -34.52 7.38
N LEU A 186 8.32 -35.42 6.43
CA LEU A 186 8.72 -35.24 5.05
C LEU A 186 7.66 -34.43 4.32
N PHE A 187 8.11 -33.46 3.53
CA PHE A 187 7.27 -32.76 2.57
C PHE A 187 7.62 -33.27 1.18
N ALA A 188 6.66 -33.27 0.27
CA ALA A 188 7.02 -33.31 -1.13
C ALA A 188 7.95 -32.12 -1.36
N GLY A 189 9.13 -32.34 -1.94
CA GLY A 189 9.99 -31.23 -2.32
C GLY A 189 9.15 -30.28 -3.15
N ASP A 190 9.04 -29.03 -2.71
CA ASP A 190 8.23 -28.05 -3.42
C ASP A 190 8.76 -27.97 -4.86
N ALA A 191 7.84 -28.12 -5.81
CA ALA A 191 7.99 -27.60 -7.17
C ALA A 191 7.96 -26.05 -7.16
N ALA A 192 8.54 -25.43 -6.13
CA ALA A 192 8.73 -24.01 -5.98
C ALA A 192 10.08 -23.83 -5.27
N THR A 193 10.98 -23.11 -5.94
CA THR A 193 12.36 -22.77 -5.52
C THR A 193 13.40 -23.91 -5.58
N GLY A 194 13.75 -24.30 -6.80
CA GLY A 194 14.97 -25.05 -7.11
C GLY A 194 14.97 -25.49 -8.57
N GLY A 195 15.91 -25.01 -9.38
CA GLY A 195 15.97 -25.24 -10.83
C GLY A 195 15.84 -26.72 -11.21
N GLY A 196 14.66 -27.13 -11.68
CA GLY A 196 14.40 -28.46 -12.20
C GLY A 196 14.98 -28.64 -13.60
N GLN A 197 15.73 -29.71 -13.81
CA GLN A 197 16.28 -30.08 -15.10
C GLN A 197 15.13 -30.39 -16.08
N PHE A 198 15.10 -29.68 -17.20
CA PHE A 198 14.03 -29.74 -18.20
C PHE A 198 13.90 -31.14 -18.85
N ASP A 199 12.73 -31.77 -18.75
CA ASP A 199 12.43 -33.05 -19.41
C ASP A 199 11.85 -32.81 -20.82
N LYS A 200 12.62 -33.19 -21.84
CA LYS A 200 12.22 -33.06 -23.26
C LYS A 200 10.97 -33.87 -23.62
N LYS A 201 10.61 -34.89 -22.82
CA LYS A 201 9.41 -35.70 -23.08
C LYS A 201 8.12 -35.12 -22.49
N ALA A 202 8.24 -34.19 -21.53
CA ALA A 202 7.11 -33.54 -20.87
C ALA A 202 7.35 -32.02 -20.67
N PRO A 203 7.48 -31.25 -21.77
CA PRO A 203 7.89 -29.85 -21.71
C PRO A 203 6.88 -28.90 -21.04
N LEU A 204 5.62 -29.33 -20.87
CA LEU A 204 4.53 -28.53 -20.30
C LEU A 204 4.19 -28.90 -18.84
N ALA A 205 5.03 -29.71 -18.18
CA ALA A 205 4.82 -30.14 -16.81
C ALA A 205 4.74 -28.95 -15.84
N GLY A 206 3.67 -28.90 -15.02
CA GLY A 206 3.41 -27.80 -14.07
C GLY A 206 2.60 -26.63 -14.63
N LEU A 207 2.26 -26.63 -15.93
CA LEU A 207 1.38 -25.63 -16.54
C LEU A 207 -0.06 -26.12 -16.66
N HIS A 208 -1.01 -25.22 -16.39
CA HIS A 208 -2.46 -25.49 -16.46
C HIS A 208 -3.08 -24.79 -17.67
N PHE A 209 -3.83 -25.54 -18.49
CA PHE A 209 -4.39 -25.07 -19.75
C PHE A 209 -5.92 -25.07 -19.74
N LEU A 210 -6.54 -24.03 -20.29
CA LEU A 210 -7.98 -23.96 -20.58
C LEU A 210 -8.18 -23.80 -22.09
N LEU A 211 -9.00 -24.66 -22.70
CA LEU A 211 -9.26 -24.68 -24.15
C LEU A 211 -10.60 -24.02 -24.47
N ASP A 212 -10.65 -23.16 -25.49
CA ASP A 212 -11.91 -22.60 -25.98
C ASP A 212 -12.76 -23.62 -26.76
N ARG A 213 -14.02 -23.26 -27.12
CA ARG A 213 -14.97 -24.10 -27.85
C ARG A 213 -14.98 -23.86 -29.38
N GLY A 214 -14.06 -23.04 -29.90
CA GLY A 214 -14.02 -22.65 -31.31
C GLY A 214 -13.35 -23.69 -32.23
N PRO A 215 -13.51 -23.55 -33.57
CA PRO A 215 -12.82 -24.40 -34.53
C PRO A 215 -11.32 -24.11 -34.50
N PHE A 216 -10.48 -25.15 -34.38
CA PHE A 216 -9.04 -25.00 -34.31
C PHE A 216 -8.38 -25.11 -35.69
N HIS A 217 -7.18 -24.52 -35.84
CA HIS A 217 -6.40 -24.57 -37.07
C HIS A 217 -6.15 -26.02 -37.55
N ASN A 218 -6.25 -26.28 -38.85
CA ASN A 218 -6.14 -27.61 -39.50
C ASN A 218 -7.20 -28.64 -39.06
N ASP A 219 -8.46 -28.25 -38.85
CA ASP A 219 -9.57 -29.13 -38.46
C ASP A 219 -9.36 -29.91 -37.15
N LEU A 220 -8.41 -29.49 -36.33
CA LEU A 220 -8.14 -30.11 -35.03
C LEU A 220 -9.32 -29.90 -34.09
N THR A 221 -9.76 -30.93 -33.39
CA THR A 221 -10.83 -30.82 -32.41
C THR A 221 -10.29 -30.44 -31.03
N GLN A 222 -11.16 -29.94 -30.15
CA GLN A 222 -10.81 -29.71 -28.74
C GLN A 222 -10.26 -30.98 -28.06
N ARG A 223 -10.70 -32.17 -28.50
CA ARG A 223 -10.21 -33.46 -28.00
C ARG A 223 -8.77 -33.72 -28.42
N ASP A 224 -8.40 -33.37 -29.65
CA ASP A 224 -7.05 -33.61 -30.18
C ASP A 224 -6.03 -32.69 -29.49
N LEU A 225 -6.40 -31.43 -29.27
CA LEU A 225 -5.58 -30.47 -28.52
C LEU A 225 -5.44 -30.86 -27.04
N ALA A 226 -6.54 -31.31 -26.42
CA ALA A 226 -6.53 -31.82 -25.06
C ALA A 226 -5.61 -33.04 -24.92
N ALA A 227 -5.62 -33.95 -25.89
CA ALA A 227 -4.75 -35.11 -25.92
C ALA A 227 -3.28 -34.70 -26.10
N SER A 228 -2.98 -33.76 -26.99
CA SER A 228 -1.62 -33.24 -27.22
C SER A 228 -1.04 -32.54 -25.99
N ILE A 229 -1.81 -31.69 -25.31
CA ILE A 229 -1.36 -31.00 -24.09
C ILE A 229 -1.06 -32.01 -22.97
N LYS A 230 -1.94 -33.00 -22.78
CA LYS A 230 -1.71 -34.07 -21.79
C LYS A 230 -0.48 -34.91 -22.14
N LYS A 231 -0.26 -35.22 -23.43
CA LYS A 231 0.90 -35.97 -23.90
C LYS A 231 2.21 -35.23 -23.65
N LEU A 232 2.20 -33.89 -23.69
CA LEU A 232 3.33 -33.02 -23.40
C LEU A 232 3.48 -32.69 -21.89
N GLY A 233 2.68 -33.29 -21.02
CA GLY A 233 2.77 -33.15 -19.56
C GLY A 233 1.93 -32.02 -18.94
N GLY A 234 1.14 -31.29 -19.74
CA GLY A 234 0.26 -30.21 -19.26
C GLY A 234 -1.06 -30.70 -18.67
N SER A 235 -1.63 -29.94 -17.73
CA SER A 235 -2.90 -30.25 -17.07
C SER A 235 -4.06 -29.42 -17.62
N LEU A 236 -5.24 -30.00 -17.86
CA LEU A 236 -6.41 -29.28 -18.38
C LEU A 236 -7.38 -28.84 -17.27
N LEU A 237 -7.86 -27.61 -17.35
CA LEU A 237 -8.90 -27.06 -16.48
C LEU A 237 -10.29 -27.33 -17.07
N ALA A 238 -11.18 -27.95 -16.29
CA ALA A 238 -12.44 -28.48 -16.81
C ALA A 238 -13.53 -27.42 -17.08
N THR A 239 -13.52 -26.25 -16.42
CA THR A 239 -14.34 -25.05 -16.76
C THR A 239 -14.11 -23.92 -15.74
N VAL A 240 -14.17 -22.65 -16.17
CA VAL A 240 -14.35 -21.50 -15.26
C VAL A 240 -15.72 -20.88 -15.51
N ARG A 241 -16.58 -20.78 -14.48
CA ARG A 241 -17.96 -20.27 -14.65
C ARG A 241 -17.97 -18.74 -14.66
N PRO A 242 -18.56 -18.06 -15.67
CA PRO A 242 -18.75 -16.62 -15.65
C PRO A 242 -19.79 -16.18 -14.60
N TRP A 243 -19.59 -14.98 -14.03
CA TRP A 243 -20.30 -14.41 -12.88
C TRP A 243 -21.82 -14.14 -13.04
N LYS A 244 -22.47 -14.42 -14.18
CA LYS A 244 -23.85 -13.97 -14.45
C LYS A 244 -25.00 -14.84 -13.89
N CYS A 245 -24.75 -16.01 -13.30
CA CYS A 245 -25.80 -16.95 -12.86
C CYS A 245 -25.96 -17.14 -11.34
N LEU A 246 -25.70 -16.10 -10.54
CA LEU A 246 -26.01 -16.09 -9.09
C LEU A 246 -27.09 -15.03 -8.77
N ARG A 247 -28.24 -15.14 -9.43
CA ARG A 247 -29.52 -14.66 -8.89
C ARG A 247 -30.40 -15.90 -8.74
N VAL A 248 -31.18 -15.99 -7.67
CA VAL A 248 -32.08 -17.10 -7.31
C VAL A 248 -31.42 -18.26 -6.58
N TRP A 249 -30.92 -18.06 -5.36
CA TRP A 249 -30.96 -19.09 -4.29
C TRP A 249 -31.06 -18.34 -2.95
N GLU A 250 -32.27 -18.29 -2.39
CA GLU A 250 -32.54 -17.69 -1.08
C GLU A 250 -32.38 -18.73 0.04
N HIS A 251 -31.93 -18.23 1.20
CA HIS A 251 -31.87 -18.81 2.55
C HIS A 251 -30.72 -19.78 2.95
N ARG A 252 -29.79 -19.18 3.74
CA ARG A 252 -29.15 -19.70 4.98
C ARG A 252 -28.10 -20.83 4.93
N LEU A 253 -27.25 -20.92 3.91
CA LEU A 253 -26.01 -21.74 4.02
C LEU A 253 -24.81 -21.35 3.11
N GLN A 254 -24.67 -20.08 2.72
CA GLN A 254 -23.86 -19.73 1.53
C GLN A 254 -22.48 -19.08 1.74
N ILE A 255 -22.07 -18.63 2.94
CA ILE A 255 -20.83 -17.83 3.06
C ILE A 255 -19.53 -18.68 3.04
N ILE A 256 -19.58 -19.92 3.55
CA ILE A 256 -18.39 -20.78 3.68
C ILE A 256 -18.06 -21.51 2.36
N CYS A 257 -19.08 -21.92 1.59
CA CYS A 257 -18.85 -22.66 0.34
C CYS A 257 -18.36 -21.74 -0.80
N LEU A 258 -18.83 -20.49 -0.84
CA LEU A 258 -18.39 -19.49 -1.82
C LEU A 258 -16.93 -19.06 -1.61
N THR A 259 -16.47 -18.91 -0.37
CA THR A 259 -15.07 -18.50 -0.08
C THR A 259 -14.07 -19.61 -0.41
N VAL A 260 -14.40 -20.87 -0.12
CA VAL A 260 -13.51 -22.02 -0.41
C VAL A 260 -13.41 -22.27 -1.91
N LEU A 261 -14.52 -22.23 -2.66
CA LEU A 261 -14.48 -22.36 -4.13
C LEU A 261 -13.72 -21.18 -4.76
N PHE A 262 -13.93 -19.96 -4.26
CA PHE A 262 -13.27 -18.74 -4.76
C PHE A 262 -11.75 -18.79 -4.55
N PHE A 263 -11.28 -19.23 -3.37
CA PHE A 263 -9.86 -19.39 -3.07
C PHE A 263 -9.19 -20.41 -4.00
N PHE A 264 -9.85 -21.54 -4.23
CA PHE A 264 -9.30 -22.62 -5.06
C PHE A 264 -9.26 -22.23 -6.55
N THR A 265 -10.27 -21.53 -7.06
CA THR A 265 -10.25 -21.01 -8.44
C THR A 265 -9.26 -19.88 -8.64
N PHE A 266 -9.07 -19.00 -7.64
CA PHE A 266 -8.20 -17.81 -7.74
C PHE A 266 -6.70 -18.13 -7.65
N GLN A 267 -6.32 -19.19 -6.91
CA GLN A 267 -4.94 -19.67 -6.85
C GLN A 267 -4.48 -20.33 -8.16
N VAL A 268 -5.40 -21.01 -8.86
CA VAL A 268 -5.13 -21.72 -10.12
C VAL A 268 -5.05 -20.77 -11.32
N THR A 269 -5.77 -19.64 -11.28
CA THR A 269 -5.83 -18.68 -12.40
C THR A 269 -4.53 -17.89 -12.62
N ARG A 270 -3.76 -17.58 -11.55
CA ARG A 270 -2.56 -16.71 -11.63
C ARG A 270 -1.35 -17.30 -12.39
N GLY A 271 -1.41 -18.56 -12.81
CA GLY A 271 -0.37 -19.23 -13.63
C GLY A 271 -0.92 -20.03 -14.82
N GLY A 272 -2.22 -19.87 -15.13
CA GLY A 272 -2.90 -20.64 -16.17
C GLY A 272 -2.74 -20.05 -17.57
N VAL A 273 -2.69 -20.91 -18.59
CA VAL A 273 -2.59 -20.57 -20.01
C VAL A 273 -3.93 -20.87 -20.72
N PHE A 274 -4.47 -19.91 -21.45
CA PHE A 274 -5.72 -20.04 -22.19
C PHE A 274 -5.42 -20.21 -23.69
N VAL A 275 -5.81 -21.33 -24.30
CA VAL A 275 -5.47 -21.64 -25.70
C VAL A 275 -6.64 -21.36 -26.65
N THR A 276 -6.37 -20.62 -27.74
CA THR A 276 -7.37 -20.24 -28.75
C THR A 276 -6.75 -20.12 -30.16
N THR A 277 -7.57 -19.98 -31.20
CA THR A 277 -7.16 -19.69 -32.58
C THR A 277 -7.07 -18.20 -32.89
N PRO A 278 -6.25 -17.79 -33.87
CA PRO A 278 -6.25 -16.44 -34.38
C PRO A 278 -7.37 -16.28 -35.42
N VAL A 279 -8.33 -15.41 -35.15
CA VAL A 279 -9.20 -14.85 -36.20
C VAL A 279 -9.18 -13.34 -35.99
N GLU A 280 -8.85 -12.60 -37.05
CA GLU A 280 -8.46 -11.18 -37.04
C GLU A 280 -9.44 -10.23 -36.34
N ASP A 281 -10.71 -10.63 -36.13
CA ASP A 281 -11.76 -9.78 -35.56
C ASP A 281 -12.22 -10.17 -34.12
N THR A 282 -11.46 -11.05 -33.44
CA THR A 282 -11.80 -11.55 -32.08
C THR A 282 -10.75 -11.34 -31.00
N GLU A 283 -9.56 -10.84 -31.33
CA GLU A 283 -8.46 -10.67 -30.38
C GLU A 283 -8.84 -9.76 -29.19
N THR A 284 -9.58 -8.68 -29.40
CA THR A 284 -10.00 -7.74 -28.34
C THR A 284 -11.05 -8.31 -27.38
N LYS A 285 -12.05 -9.05 -27.88
CA LYS A 285 -13.11 -9.65 -27.04
C LYS A 285 -12.62 -10.88 -26.26
N LEU A 286 -11.71 -11.65 -26.84
CA LEU A 286 -11.11 -12.81 -26.18
C LEU A 286 -9.99 -12.44 -25.22
N ALA A 287 -9.16 -11.43 -25.53
CA ALA A 287 -8.25 -10.84 -24.55
C ALA A 287 -9.02 -10.31 -23.33
N ALA A 288 -10.20 -9.70 -23.52
CA ALA A 288 -11.07 -9.30 -22.41
C ALA A 288 -11.54 -10.49 -21.55
N ARG A 289 -11.78 -11.64 -22.16
CA ARG A 289 -12.20 -12.86 -21.47
C ARG A 289 -11.04 -13.53 -20.72
N ALA A 290 -9.86 -13.60 -21.33
CA ALA A 290 -8.63 -14.05 -20.68
C ALA A 290 -8.23 -13.12 -19.51
N ARG A 291 -8.41 -11.79 -19.67
CA ARG A 291 -8.28 -10.79 -18.59
C ARG A 291 -9.25 -11.04 -17.44
N GLY A 292 -10.53 -11.24 -17.73
CA GLY A 292 -11.55 -11.53 -16.70
C GLY A 292 -11.29 -12.82 -15.92
N LEU A 293 -10.46 -13.73 -16.45
CA LEU A 293 -10.05 -14.97 -15.83
C LEU A 293 -8.61 -14.92 -15.27
N ALA A 294 -7.89 -13.80 -15.44
CA ALA A 294 -6.49 -13.62 -15.06
C ALA A 294 -5.51 -14.69 -15.61
N MET A 295 -5.75 -15.20 -16.83
CA MET A 295 -4.92 -16.23 -17.51
C MET A 295 -4.18 -15.67 -18.74
N ARG A 296 -3.05 -16.30 -19.12
CA ARG A 296 -2.24 -15.87 -20.28
C ARG A 296 -2.76 -16.45 -21.60
N PRO A 297 -3.05 -15.65 -22.64
CA PRO A 297 -3.53 -16.17 -23.92
C PRO A 297 -2.39 -16.81 -24.75
N LEU A 298 -2.64 -17.99 -25.31
CA LEU A 298 -1.73 -18.73 -26.17
C LEU A 298 -2.43 -19.16 -27.47
N CYS A 299 -1.79 -18.93 -28.61
CA CYS A 299 -2.31 -19.41 -29.89
C CYS A 299 -2.11 -20.93 -30.01
N SER A 300 -3.10 -21.67 -30.53
CA SER A 300 -3.00 -23.13 -30.68
C SER A 300 -1.83 -23.57 -31.57
N THR A 301 -1.39 -22.74 -32.51
CA THR A 301 -0.23 -23.02 -33.40
C THR A 301 1.12 -22.96 -32.67
N TYR A 302 1.18 -22.40 -31.46
CA TYR A 302 2.40 -22.37 -30.65
C TYR A 302 2.63 -23.67 -29.87
N LEU A 303 1.64 -24.56 -29.75
CA LEU A 303 1.80 -25.83 -29.04
C LEU A 303 2.88 -26.73 -29.67
N ASP A 304 2.98 -26.75 -31.00
CA ASP A 304 4.03 -27.49 -31.72
C ASP A 304 5.43 -26.87 -31.54
N LYS A 305 5.49 -25.55 -31.33
CA LYS A 305 6.75 -24.85 -30.99
C LYS A 305 7.17 -25.16 -29.56
N LEU A 306 6.22 -25.16 -28.62
CA LEU A 306 6.46 -25.52 -27.22
C LEU A 306 6.88 -26.98 -27.07
N ALA A 307 6.37 -27.89 -27.91
CA ALA A 307 6.80 -29.29 -27.95
C ALA A 307 8.27 -29.48 -28.35
N LYS A 308 8.86 -28.51 -29.07
CA LYS A 308 10.26 -28.55 -29.55
C LYS A 308 11.24 -27.77 -28.65
N ALA A 309 10.74 -27.08 -27.62
CA ALA A 309 11.57 -26.33 -26.69
C ALA A 309 12.55 -27.27 -25.96
N LYS A 310 13.76 -26.78 -25.68
CA LYS A 310 14.83 -27.57 -25.06
C LYS A 310 15.10 -27.17 -23.61
N THR A 311 14.52 -26.06 -23.14
CA THR A 311 14.65 -25.56 -21.76
C THR A 311 13.35 -24.92 -21.26
N SER A 312 13.16 -24.84 -19.94
CA SER A 312 11.99 -24.21 -19.32
C SER A 312 11.94 -22.70 -19.54
N ALA A 313 13.10 -22.05 -19.64
CA ALA A 313 13.22 -20.65 -20.00
C ALA A 313 12.73 -20.38 -21.43
N GLU A 314 13.02 -21.28 -22.37
CA GLU A 314 12.56 -21.19 -23.77
C GLU A 314 11.04 -21.42 -23.88
N VAL A 315 10.47 -22.33 -23.08
CA VAL A 315 8.99 -22.50 -22.98
C VAL A 315 8.33 -21.20 -22.53
N GLN A 316 8.87 -20.55 -21.49
CA GLN A 316 8.30 -19.31 -20.97
C GLN A 316 8.49 -18.13 -21.95
N GLN A 317 9.67 -18.05 -22.58
CA GLN A 317 9.95 -17.06 -23.61
C GLN A 317 9.03 -17.21 -24.83
N LEU A 318 8.71 -18.44 -25.26
CA LEU A 318 7.78 -18.71 -26.37
C LEU A 318 6.32 -18.40 -26.03
N ILE A 319 5.91 -18.61 -24.77
CA ILE A 319 4.59 -18.18 -24.28
C ILE A 319 4.50 -16.65 -24.29
N ASP A 320 5.57 -15.99 -23.87
CA ASP A 320 5.66 -14.54 -23.79
C ASP A 320 5.79 -13.90 -25.19
N GLN A 321 6.49 -14.51 -26.15
CA GLN A 321 6.67 -14.01 -27.53
C GLN A 321 5.49 -14.29 -28.48
N ASN A 322 4.41 -14.90 -28.01
CA ASN A 322 3.20 -15.07 -28.81
C ASN A 322 2.59 -13.69 -29.15
N PRO A 323 2.20 -13.39 -30.41
CA PRO A 323 1.59 -12.11 -30.79
C PRO A 323 0.44 -11.64 -29.90
N MET A 324 -0.38 -12.56 -29.36
CA MET A 324 -1.48 -12.21 -28.44
C MET A 324 -1.03 -11.80 -27.02
N ALA A 325 0.25 -11.98 -26.67
CA ALA A 325 0.82 -11.54 -25.40
C ALA A 325 1.17 -10.04 -25.38
N ALA A 326 1.37 -9.41 -26.54
CA ALA A 326 1.61 -7.96 -26.65
C ALA A 326 0.36 -7.16 -26.25
N ALA A 327 -0.82 -7.53 -26.76
CA ALA A 327 -2.12 -6.96 -26.36
C ALA A 327 -2.50 -7.20 -24.87
N TRP A 328 -1.82 -8.15 -24.19
CA TRP A 328 -1.93 -8.38 -22.75
C TRP A 328 -0.94 -7.53 -21.94
N ARG A 329 0.22 -7.15 -22.51
CA ARG A 329 1.27 -6.36 -21.86
C ARG A 329 1.17 -4.85 -22.08
N ASP A 330 0.76 -4.40 -23.26
CA ASP A 330 0.69 -2.96 -23.61
C ASP A 330 -0.42 -2.20 -22.86
N ALA A 331 -1.32 -2.90 -22.16
CA ALA A 331 -2.33 -2.32 -21.27
C ALA A 331 -1.86 -2.14 -19.80
N ASP A 332 -0.74 -2.75 -19.42
CA ASP A 332 -0.14 -2.57 -18.08
C ASP A 332 0.71 -1.26 -18.02
N SER A 333 1.09 -0.72 -19.18
CA SER A 333 1.85 0.53 -19.33
C SER A 333 1.02 1.74 -19.80
N SER A 334 -0.26 1.56 -20.14
CA SER A 334 -1.15 2.64 -20.63
C SER A 334 -2.28 3.03 -19.67
N ALA A 335 -2.27 2.54 -18.43
CA ALA A 335 -3.17 3.01 -17.37
C ALA A 335 -2.81 4.42 -16.82
N VAL A 336 -2.20 5.27 -17.64
CA VAL A 336 -1.92 6.70 -17.34
C VAL A 336 -2.61 7.64 -18.34
N SER A 337 -3.49 7.18 -19.23
CA SER A 337 -4.23 8.09 -20.11
C SER A 337 -5.62 7.57 -20.54
N GLU A 338 -6.61 7.74 -19.67
CA GLU A 338 -8.06 7.84 -19.92
C GLU A 338 -8.69 8.12 -18.53
N SER A 339 -9.36 9.22 -18.19
CA SER A 339 -10.13 10.22 -18.93
C SER A 339 -10.22 11.51 -18.09
N SER A 340 -9.98 12.67 -18.71
CA SER A 340 -10.14 14.01 -18.12
C SER A 340 -11.57 14.35 -17.71
N ASP A 341 -12.55 13.58 -18.17
CA ASP A 341 -13.99 13.84 -17.94
C ASP A 341 -14.50 13.25 -16.60
N SER A 342 -13.91 12.13 -16.14
CA SER A 342 -14.28 11.49 -14.87
C SER A 342 -13.72 12.24 -13.64
N THR A 343 -12.56 12.87 -13.78
CA THR A 343 -11.93 13.67 -12.73
C THR A 343 -12.70 14.95 -12.47
N ALA A 344 -13.16 15.65 -13.52
CA ALA A 344 -13.97 16.86 -13.41
C ALA A 344 -15.33 16.59 -12.74
N THR A 345 -15.98 15.47 -13.07
CA THR A 345 -17.26 15.08 -12.47
C THR A 345 -17.09 14.71 -10.99
N ARG A 346 -16.04 13.93 -10.65
CA ARG A 346 -15.69 13.58 -9.26
C ARG A 346 -15.28 14.82 -8.44
N GLN A 347 -14.65 15.80 -9.07
CA GLN A 347 -14.23 17.07 -8.47
C GLN A 347 -15.42 17.97 -8.13
N GLY A 348 -16.40 18.10 -9.03
CA GLY A 348 -17.63 18.85 -8.80
C GLY A 348 -18.54 18.25 -7.72
N GLU A 349 -18.46 16.94 -7.48
CA GLU A 349 -19.14 16.27 -6.35
C GLU A 349 -18.39 16.47 -5.03
N ILE A 350 -17.06 16.35 -5.02
CA ILE A 350 -16.23 16.58 -3.82
C ILE A 350 -16.39 18.03 -3.33
N GLU A 351 -16.33 19.03 -4.22
CA GLU A 351 -16.53 20.44 -3.84
C GLU A 351 -17.92 20.66 -3.20
N ARG A 352 -18.98 20.04 -3.73
CA ARG A 352 -20.34 20.15 -3.15
C ARG A 352 -20.47 19.42 -1.80
N GLU A 353 -19.77 18.31 -1.59
CA GLU A 353 -19.79 17.60 -0.30
C GLU A 353 -19.02 18.33 0.80
N MET A 354 -17.86 18.93 0.47
CA MET A 354 -17.08 19.70 1.43
C MET A 354 -17.79 20.97 1.89
N VAL A 355 -18.53 21.63 0.99
CA VAL A 355 -19.35 22.81 1.27
C VAL A 355 -20.53 22.52 2.22
N LYS A 356 -20.90 21.23 2.43
CA LYS A 356 -22.00 20.85 3.33
C LYS A 356 -21.57 20.57 4.78
N MET A 357 -20.28 20.61 5.11
CA MET A 357 -19.82 20.36 6.49
C MET A 357 -20.00 21.62 7.35
N ARG A 358 -21.02 21.63 8.22
CA ARG A 358 -21.17 22.68 9.24
C ARG A 358 -20.59 22.22 10.56
N VAL A 359 -19.83 23.11 11.18
CA VAL A 359 -19.34 22.92 12.55
C VAL A 359 -20.32 23.60 13.50
N LYS A 360 -20.71 22.91 14.58
CA LYS A 360 -21.58 23.45 15.63
C LYS A 360 -21.02 23.02 16.98
N GLY A 361 -20.68 23.98 17.82
CA GLY A 361 -20.17 23.71 19.18
C GLY A 361 -18.85 22.92 19.20
N GLY A 362 -17.91 23.22 18.29
CA GLY A 362 -16.55 22.65 18.26
C GLY A 362 -16.44 21.22 17.70
N ALA A 363 -17.47 20.71 17.03
CA ALA A 363 -17.39 19.44 16.29
C ALA A 363 -18.32 19.46 15.07
N VAL A 364 -17.91 18.75 14.00
CA VAL A 364 -18.65 18.69 12.74
C VAL A 364 -19.62 17.55 12.73
N VAL A 365 -20.88 17.84 12.41
CA VAL A 365 -21.88 16.81 12.14
C VAL A 365 -21.63 16.24 10.75
N ASP A 366 -21.48 14.92 10.65
CA ASP A 366 -21.23 14.26 9.38
C ASP A 366 -22.43 14.43 8.42
N PRO A 367 -22.23 14.92 7.18
CA PRO A 367 -23.30 15.08 6.19
C PRO A 367 -24.08 13.81 5.89
N ASP A 368 -23.44 12.64 5.98
CA ASP A 368 -24.05 11.34 5.74
C ASP A 368 -25.14 11.00 6.78
N SER A 369 -25.19 11.74 7.90
CA SER A 369 -26.27 11.62 8.89
C SER A 369 -27.61 12.20 8.39
N GLY A 370 -27.59 13.15 7.45
CA GLY A 370 -28.76 13.93 7.07
C GLY A 370 -29.31 14.83 8.20
N LEU A 371 -28.49 15.12 9.23
CA LEU A 371 -28.88 15.90 10.42
C LEU A 371 -28.12 17.23 10.59
N VAL A 372 -27.25 17.59 9.65
CA VAL A 372 -26.34 18.75 9.74
C VAL A 372 -27.05 20.06 10.13
N ASP A 373 -28.23 20.32 9.56
CA ASP A 373 -28.94 21.57 9.78
C ASP A 373 -29.69 21.63 11.13
N ARG A 374 -29.98 20.48 11.76
CA ARG A 374 -30.92 20.37 12.91
C ARG A 374 -30.35 19.71 14.16
N ALA A 375 -29.08 19.33 14.13
CA ALA A 375 -28.40 18.71 15.24
C ALA A 375 -26.98 19.25 15.41
N SER A 376 -26.47 19.11 16.62
CA SER A 376 -25.11 19.41 17.07
C SER A 376 -24.50 18.18 17.73
N VAL A 377 -23.17 18.07 17.75
CA VAL A 377 -22.49 16.93 18.40
C VAL A 377 -22.63 17.07 19.92
N ALA A 378 -23.11 16.02 20.58
CA ALA A 378 -23.24 15.98 22.03
C ALA A 378 -21.86 15.90 22.71
N ARG A 379 -21.77 16.35 23.95
CA ARG A 379 -20.55 16.29 24.77
C ARG A 379 -20.75 15.36 25.97
N ASP A 380 -19.67 14.77 26.45
CA ASP A 380 -19.68 13.99 27.69
C ASP A 380 -19.58 14.89 28.94
N ASP A 381 -19.60 14.26 30.12
CA ASP A 381 -19.58 14.95 31.41
C ASP A 381 -18.27 15.74 31.65
N GLU A 382 -17.20 15.42 30.93
CA GLU A 382 -15.90 16.11 30.95
C GLU A 382 -15.82 17.18 29.83
N GLY A 383 -16.91 17.41 29.10
CA GLY A 383 -16.99 18.38 28.02
C GLY A 383 -16.39 17.90 26.70
N ARG A 384 -15.95 16.64 26.57
CA ARG A 384 -15.37 16.13 25.32
C ARG A 384 -16.46 15.87 24.28
N PRO A 385 -16.26 16.23 23.01
CA PRO A 385 -17.22 15.91 21.95
C PRO A 385 -17.32 14.38 21.79
N LEU A 386 -18.56 13.86 21.78
CA LEU A 386 -18.86 12.45 21.55
C LEU A 386 -18.79 12.13 20.06
N SER A 387 -17.58 12.24 19.52
CA SER A 387 -17.26 12.02 18.12
C SER A 387 -15.92 11.30 18.03
N ALA A 388 -15.86 10.21 17.28
CA ALA A 388 -14.64 9.45 17.05
C ALA A 388 -14.53 9.07 15.58
N VAL A 389 -13.35 9.29 15.00
CA VAL A 389 -12.97 8.77 13.69
C VAL A 389 -11.91 7.71 13.93
N LEU A 390 -12.15 6.50 13.46
CA LEU A 390 -11.26 5.35 13.68
C LEU A 390 -10.75 4.82 12.33
N GLY A 391 -9.48 4.44 12.29
CA GLY A 391 -8.83 3.82 11.14
C GLY A 391 -8.35 2.39 11.45
N MET A 392 -8.35 1.53 10.43
CA MET A 392 -7.74 0.21 10.52
C MET A 392 -7.19 -0.23 9.17
N VAL A 393 -5.88 -0.50 9.14
CA VAL A 393 -5.20 -1.09 7.99
C VAL A 393 -4.72 -2.50 8.34
N ASP A 394 -4.79 -3.42 7.39
CA ASP A 394 -4.15 -4.74 7.43
C ASP A 394 -3.56 -5.03 6.05
N LEU A 395 -2.24 -4.90 5.91
CA LEU A 395 -1.53 -5.09 4.65
C LEU A 395 -1.63 -6.51 4.12
N VAL A 396 -1.70 -7.51 5.01
CA VAL A 396 -1.75 -8.92 4.62
C VAL A 396 -3.10 -9.26 4.00
N LYS A 397 -4.18 -8.71 4.55
CA LYS A 397 -5.54 -8.89 4.01
C LYS A 397 -5.93 -7.82 2.97
N GLY A 398 -5.12 -6.76 2.84
CA GLY A 398 -5.42 -5.61 1.99
C GLY A 398 -6.55 -4.72 2.54
N TYR A 399 -6.87 -4.81 3.84
CA TYR A 399 -7.89 -3.97 4.44
C TYR A 399 -7.38 -2.56 4.65
N ASN A 400 -8.21 -1.58 4.31
CA ASN A 400 -7.98 -0.17 4.52
C ASN A 400 -9.32 0.49 4.86
N SER A 401 -9.71 0.44 6.13
CA SER A 401 -11.09 0.71 6.57
C SER A 401 -11.16 1.85 7.55
N TYR A 402 -12.27 2.59 7.50
CA TYR A 402 -12.62 3.61 8.49
C TYR A 402 -13.90 3.23 9.24
N TYR A 403 -14.05 3.78 10.44
CA TYR A 403 -15.28 3.70 11.23
C TYR A 403 -15.48 5.01 12.00
N ARG A 404 -16.63 5.66 11.81
CA ARG A 404 -17.03 6.90 12.51
C ARG A 404 -18.16 6.61 13.48
N LEU A 405 -18.10 7.29 14.61
CA LEU A 405 -19.13 7.29 15.65
C LEU A 405 -19.41 8.73 16.05
N GLN A 406 -20.67 9.14 16.07
CA GLN A 406 -21.07 10.45 16.60
C GLN A 406 -22.36 10.33 17.40
N VAL A 407 -22.42 10.98 18.56
CA VAL A 407 -23.69 11.25 19.26
C VAL A 407 -24.12 12.66 18.89
N LEU A 408 -25.33 12.77 18.34
CA LEU A 408 -25.92 14.02 17.86
C LEU A 408 -27.11 14.37 18.76
N ARG A 409 -27.22 15.64 19.15
CA ARG A 409 -28.33 16.21 19.92
C ARG A 409 -29.11 17.17 19.03
N SER A 410 -30.43 17.14 19.09
CA SER A 410 -31.24 18.07 18.30
C SER A 410 -31.11 19.49 18.83
N ASP A 411 -30.99 20.44 17.91
CA ASP A 411 -30.94 21.87 18.25
C ASP A 411 -32.33 22.38 18.67
N GLU A 412 -33.40 21.82 18.08
CA GLU A 412 -34.80 22.19 18.38
C GLU A 412 -35.34 21.50 19.63
N ASN A 413 -35.03 20.21 19.82
CA ASN A 413 -35.53 19.43 20.95
C ASN A 413 -34.38 18.76 21.73
N PRO A 414 -33.93 19.38 22.84
CA PRO A 414 -32.87 18.85 23.69
C PRO A 414 -33.02 17.41 24.18
N GLN A 415 -34.22 16.82 24.17
CA GLN A 415 -34.45 15.42 24.57
C GLN A 415 -34.18 14.42 23.44
N LYS A 416 -34.17 14.90 22.19
CA LYS A 416 -33.97 14.05 21.01
C LYS A 416 -32.50 13.91 20.70
N HIS A 417 -32.03 12.67 20.73
CA HIS A 417 -30.63 12.32 20.46
C HIS A 417 -30.56 11.27 19.36
N TRP A 418 -29.43 11.23 18.66
CA TRP A 418 -29.13 10.20 17.68
C TRP A 418 -27.73 9.67 17.89
N LEU A 419 -27.56 8.38 17.62
CA LEU A 419 -26.25 7.78 17.39
C LEU A 419 -26.08 7.62 15.88
N PHE A 420 -25.06 8.26 15.34
CA PHE A 420 -24.65 8.09 13.95
C PHE A 420 -23.41 7.20 13.86
N ARG A 421 -23.43 6.29 12.90
CA ARG A 421 -22.36 5.35 12.60
C ARG A 421 -22.12 5.37 11.10
N SER A 422 -20.86 5.45 10.69
CA SER A 422 -20.46 5.27 9.29
C SER A 422 -19.24 4.39 9.21
N TRP A 423 -19.20 3.48 8.24
CA TRP A 423 -18.08 2.56 8.07
C TRP A 423 -17.87 2.26 6.59
N GLY A 424 -16.65 1.95 6.22
CA GLY A 424 -16.34 1.62 4.84
C GLY A 424 -14.86 1.46 4.58
N ARG A 425 -14.53 1.28 3.31
CA ARG A 425 -13.16 1.30 2.81
C ARG A 425 -12.79 2.74 2.43
N ILE A 426 -11.66 3.20 2.94
CA ILE A 426 -11.15 4.57 2.69
C ILE A 426 -10.94 4.74 1.17
N GLY A 427 -11.35 5.89 0.63
CA GLY A 427 -11.19 6.21 -0.79
C GLY A 427 -12.24 5.61 -1.74
N THR A 428 -13.25 4.91 -1.22
CA THR A 428 -14.27 4.25 -2.04
C THR A 428 -15.67 4.46 -1.48
N ASP A 429 -16.68 4.27 -2.33
CA ASP A 429 -18.09 4.29 -1.92
C ASP A 429 -18.53 2.96 -1.25
N ILE A 430 -17.58 2.02 -1.04
CA ILE A 430 -17.84 0.77 -0.34
C ILE A 430 -17.97 1.06 1.14
N GLY A 431 -19.20 0.98 1.64
CA GLY A 431 -19.49 1.23 3.05
C GLY A 431 -20.97 1.28 3.33
N GLY A 432 -21.31 1.76 4.51
CA GLY A 432 -22.66 2.04 4.92
C GLY A 432 -22.68 3.03 6.07
N ASN A 433 -23.86 3.54 6.37
CA ASN A 433 -24.09 4.37 7.54
C ASN A 433 -25.39 3.95 8.23
N LYS A 434 -25.56 4.38 9.47
CA LYS A 434 -26.76 4.14 10.26
C LYS A 434 -26.97 5.28 11.24
N VAL A 435 -28.17 5.84 11.23
CA VAL A 435 -28.66 6.80 12.22
C VAL A 435 -29.70 6.09 13.09
N GLU A 436 -29.51 6.10 14.40
CA GLU A 436 -30.45 5.54 15.37
C GLU A 436 -30.89 6.62 16.34
N GLN A 437 -32.20 6.80 16.49
CA GLN A 437 -32.77 7.79 17.41
C GLN A 437 -32.92 7.20 18.81
N PHE A 438 -32.62 8.02 19.82
CA PHE A 438 -32.78 7.69 21.23
C PHE A 438 -33.65 8.74 21.93
N PRO A 439 -34.50 8.32 22.88
CA PRO A 439 -35.33 9.22 23.68
C PRO A 439 -34.57 9.88 24.84
N SER A 440 -33.36 9.43 25.15
CA SER A 440 -32.50 9.96 26.21
C SER A 440 -31.03 9.91 25.78
N VAL A 441 -30.25 10.91 26.20
CA VAL A 441 -28.80 10.98 25.95
C VAL A 441 -28.08 9.78 26.57
N HIS A 442 -28.56 9.28 27.72
CA HIS A 442 -27.90 8.21 28.44
C HIS A 442 -27.88 6.90 27.63
N GLY A 443 -28.98 6.59 26.93
CA GLY A 443 -29.06 5.43 26.05
C GLY A 443 -28.12 5.54 24.85
N ALA A 444 -28.07 6.72 24.22
CA ALA A 444 -27.15 6.98 23.11
C ALA A 444 -25.68 6.92 23.55
N LEU A 445 -25.37 7.49 24.73
CA LEU A 445 -24.02 7.51 25.33
C LEU A 445 -23.55 6.11 25.71
N SER A 446 -24.39 5.30 26.35
CA SER A 446 -24.04 3.92 26.70
C SER A 446 -23.69 3.12 25.45
N LEU A 447 -24.56 3.16 24.43
CA LEU A 447 -24.31 2.42 23.20
C LEU A 447 -23.08 2.95 22.45
N PHE A 448 -22.83 4.26 22.47
CA PHE A 448 -21.61 4.85 21.91
C PHE A 448 -20.36 4.28 22.60
N LYS A 449 -20.33 4.27 23.94
CA LYS A 449 -19.20 3.73 24.72
C LYS A 449 -19.01 2.23 24.47
N ASP A 450 -20.09 1.46 24.43
CA ASP A 450 -20.06 0.02 24.16
C ASP A 450 -19.50 -0.28 22.76
N LEU A 451 -19.96 0.44 21.75
CA LEU A 451 -19.44 0.30 20.39
C LEU A 451 -18.00 0.78 20.26
N TYR A 452 -17.62 1.84 20.96
CA TYR A 452 -16.23 2.31 20.97
C TYR A 452 -15.30 1.23 21.55
N VAL A 453 -15.67 0.64 22.69
CA VAL A 453 -14.94 -0.49 23.29
C VAL A 453 -14.94 -1.70 22.37
N GLU A 454 -16.07 -2.04 21.75
CA GLU A 454 -16.14 -3.12 20.78
C GLU A 454 -15.18 -2.88 19.61
N LYS A 455 -15.11 -1.68 19.04
CA LYS A 455 -14.28 -1.40 17.87
C LYS A 455 -12.81 -1.22 18.18
N THR A 456 -12.46 -0.65 19.34
CA THR A 456 -11.07 -0.28 19.68
C THR A 456 -10.43 -1.20 20.71
N GLY A 457 -11.22 -1.89 21.53
CA GLY A 457 -10.75 -2.64 22.71
C GLY A 457 -10.36 -1.76 23.91
N ASN A 458 -10.62 -0.45 23.85
CA ASN A 458 -10.27 0.51 24.90
C ASN A 458 -11.52 1.27 25.35
N VAL A 459 -11.51 1.75 26.60
CA VAL A 459 -12.61 2.53 27.16
C VAL A 459 -12.63 3.93 26.54
N TRP A 460 -13.83 4.50 26.36
CA TRP A 460 -13.97 5.90 25.94
C TRP A 460 -13.33 6.84 26.96
N GLY A 461 -12.65 7.88 26.50
CA GLY A 461 -11.97 8.86 27.36
C GLY A 461 -10.56 8.45 27.81
N THR A 462 -10.08 7.25 27.45
CA THR A 462 -8.67 6.89 27.63
C THR A 462 -7.77 7.88 26.89
N THR A 463 -6.76 8.41 27.57
CA THR A 463 -5.82 9.37 26.98
C THR A 463 -5.03 8.71 25.86
N ARG A 464 -4.51 9.51 24.91
CA ARG A 464 -3.68 8.99 23.80
C ARG A 464 -2.47 8.20 24.29
N GLN A 465 -1.87 8.62 25.40
CA GLN A 465 -0.69 7.96 25.99
C GLN A 465 -1.03 6.60 26.59
N ASP A 466 -2.23 6.47 27.16
CA ASP A 466 -2.71 5.23 27.78
C ASP A 466 -3.41 4.29 26.79
N PHE A 467 -3.75 4.78 25.58
CA PHE A 467 -4.42 3.99 24.57
C PHE A 467 -3.53 2.85 24.07
N LYS A 468 -4.02 1.60 24.18
CA LYS A 468 -3.29 0.41 23.74
C LYS A 468 -3.90 -0.16 22.48
N LYS A 469 -3.14 -0.14 21.39
CA LYS A 469 -3.58 -0.76 20.13
C LYS A 469 -3.82 -2.25 20.34
N VAL A 470 -5.04 -2.71 20.06
CA VAL A 470 -5.40 -4.13 20.08
C VAL A 470 -5.32 -4.72 18.66
N PRO A 471 -4.74 -5.91 18.45
CA PRO A 471 -4.74 -6.60 17.16
C PRO A 471 -6.13 -6.69 16.50
N PHE A 472 -6.20 -6.43 15.19
CA PHE A 472 -7.44 -6.48 14.39
C PHE A 472 -8.59 -5.58 14.85
N ARG A 473 -8.33 -4.62 15.75
CA ARG A 473 -9.27 -3.58 16.18
C ARG A 473 -8.88 -2.23 15.57
N PHE A 474 -9.80 -1.28 15.56
CA PHE A 474 -9.55 0.06 15.05
C PHE A 474 -8.66 0.88 15.99
N TYR A 475 -8.01 1.89 15.44
CA TYR A 475 -7.23 2.89 16.17
C TYR A 475 -7.89 4.27 16.00
N PRO A 476 -8.07 5.06 17.07
CA PRO A 476 -8.66 6.39 16.99
C PRO A 476 -7.71 7.38 16.33
N LEU A 477 -8.24 8.14 15.37
CA LEU A 477 -7.56 9.26 14.73
C LEU A 477 -7.96 10.53 15.45
N GLU A 478 -6.95 11.32 15.80
CA GLU A 478 -7.13 12.60 16.48
C GLU A 478 -7.41 13.66 15.43
N MET A 479 -8.64 14.14 15.50
CA MET A 479 -9.14 15.18 14.62
C MET A 479 -9.21 16.47 15.43
N ASP A 480 -8.49 17.50 14.99
CA ASP A 480 -8.62 18.84 15.57
C ASP A 480 -9.85 19.50 14.96
N TYR A 481 -10.92 19.61 15.73
CA TYR A 481 -12.16 20.23 15.27
C TYR A 481 -12.25 21.73 15.60
N GLY A 482 -11.23 22.33 16.22
CA GLY A 482 -11.22 23.74 16.62
C GLY A 482 -12.31 24.09 17.63
N GLU A 483 -11.96 24.78 18.72
CA GLU A 483 -12.98 25.25 19.68
C GLU A 483 -13.80 26.44 19.14
N ASP A 484 -13.30 27.14 18.10
CA ASP A 484 -13.86 28.41 17.58
C ASP A 484 -14.56 28.29 16.21
N ASP A 485 -15.04 27.11 15.84
CA ASP A 485 -15.70 26.90 14.55
C ASP A 485 -17.22 27.27 14.60
N GLU A 486 -17.57 28.52 14.90
CA GLU A 486 -18.91 29.11 14.63
C GLU A 486 -19.03 29.61 13.18
N VAL A 487 -18.08 29.25 12.30
CA VAL A 487 -18.04 29.72 10.91
C VAL A 487 -18.65 28.68 9.97
N GLY A 488 -19.93 28.37 10.22
CA GLY A 488 -20.83 27.67 9.29
C GLY A 488 -21.77 28.61 8.54
N LYS A 489 -21.59 29.94 8.67
CA LYS A 489 -22.26 30.90 7.79
C LYS A 489 -21.65 30.74 6.40
N LYS A 490 -22.53 30.57 5.42
CA LYS A 490 -22.24 30.58 3.98
C LYS A 490 -20.95 31.36 3.66
N LEU A 491 -20.06 30.77 2.85
CA LEU A 491 -19.07 31.47 2.03
C LEU A 491 -19.72 32.38 0.95
N GLU A 492 -20.89 32.95 1.28
CA GLU A 492 -21.58 34.04 0.60
C GLU A 492 -21.88 35.12 1.65
N VAL A 493 -20.87 35.54 2.41
CA VAL A 493 -20.89 36.93 2.88
C VAL A 493 -20.38 37.70 1.69
N VAL A 494 -21.30 38.33 0.94
CA VAL A 494 -20.92 39.36 -0.01
C VAL A 494 -20.33 40.48 0.83
N HIS A 495 -19.01 40.44 1.05
CA HIS A 495 -18.31 41.53 1.69
C HIS A 495 -18.41 42.72 0.73
N HIS A 496 -19.30 43.65 1.03
CA HIS A 496 -19.49 44.89 0.27
C HIS A 496 -18.35 45.91 0.49
N VAL A 497 -17.23 45.47 1.06
CA VAL A 497 -16.08 46.30 1.43
C VAL A 497 -14.94 45.99 0.46
N GLU A 498 -14.54 46.99 -0.31
CA GLU A 498 -13.37 46.89 -1.18
C GLU A 498 -12.09 46.69 -0.36
N SER A 499 -11.18 45.86 -0.87
CA SER A 499 -9.87 45.62 -0.24
C SER A 499 -9.00 46.87 -0.32
N LYS A 500 -8.28 47.16 0.76
CA LYS A 500 -7.31 48.27 0.83
C LYS A 500 -5.97 47.93 0.19
N LEU A 501 -5.74 46.66 -0.17
CA LEU A 501 -4.46 46.19 -0.71
C LEU A 501 -4.28 46.62 -2.16
N HIS A 502 -3.02 46.77 -2.58
CA HIS A 502 -2.69 47.03 -3.98
C HIS A 502 -3.22 45.89 -4.88
N VAL A 503 -3.78 46.20 -6.06
CA VAL A 503 -4.40 45.21 -6.98
C VAL A 503 -3.48 44.02 -7.29
N ARG A 504 -2.20 44.28 -7.56
CA ARG A 504 -1.15 43.24 -7.72
C ARG A 504 -1.05 42.30 -6.51
N LEU A 505 -1.13 42.83 -5.29
CA LEU A 505 -1.09 42.04 -4.06
C LEU A 505 -2.40 41.27 -3.86
N GLN A 506 -3.56 41.84 -4.18
CA GLN A 506 -4.84 41.10 -4.16
C GLN A 506 -4.79 39.88 -5.08
N ALA A 507 -4.20 40.01 -6.27
CA ALA A 507 -4.02 38.88 -7.20
C ALA A 507 -3.11 37.79 -6.61
N LEU A 508 -2.03 38.18 -5.94
CA LEU A 508 -1.16 37.24 -5.23
C LEU A 508 -1.91 36.56 -4.07
N MET A 509 -2.64 37.29 -3.24
CA MET A 509 -3.38 36.74 -2.10
C MET A 509 -4.43 35.72 -2.54
N ASN A 510 -5.20 36.03 -3.59
CA ASN A 510 -6.13 35.08 -4.21
C ASN A 510 -5.41 33.84 -4.75
N PHE A 511 -4.19 34.01 -5.28
CA PHE A 511 -3.36 32.88 -5.69
C PHE A 511 -2.91 32.05 -4.48
N LEU A 512 -2.41 32.65 -3.40
CA LEU A 512 -1.89 31.90 -2.25
C LEU A 512 -2.99 31.18 -1.44
N PHE A 513 -4.17 31.77 -1.31
CA PHE A 513 -5.27 31.29 -0.46
C PHE A 513 -6.41 30.60 -1.24
N ASP A 514 -6.07 29.89 -2.33
CA ASP A 514 -7.04 29.17 -3.14
C ASP A 514 -7.34 27.76 -2.59
N VAL A 515 -8.54 27.60 -2.03
CA VAL A 515 -9.04 26.33 -1.49
C VAL A 515 -9.02 25.21 -2.53
N ALA A 516 -9.37 25.50 -3.80
CA ALA A 516 -9.43 24.48 -4.83
C ALA A 516 -8.03 23.90 -5.13
N SER A 517 -6.99 24.74 -5.06
CA SER A 517 -5.59 24.28 -5.20
C SER A 517 -5.11 23.49 -3.99
N MET A 518 -5.51 23.90 -2.77
CA MET A 518 -5.25 23.15 -1.54
C MET A 518 -5.86 21.74 -1.57
N ASN A 519 -7.11 21.62 -2.04
CA ASN A 519 -7.79 20.33 -2.19
C ASN A 519 -7.09 19.43 -3.21
N ARG A 520 -6.66 20.01 -4.34
CA ARG A 520 -5.91 19.27 -5.37
C ARG A 520 -4.60 18.71 -4.84
N ALA A 521 -3.88 19.46 -4.00
CA ALA A 521 -2.65 18.96 -3.38
C ALA A 521 -2.90 17.73 -2.48
N LEU A 522 -3.98 17.71 -1.68
CA LEU A 522 -4.34 16.54 -0.88
C LEU A 522 -4.68 15.31 -1.72
N LEU A 523 -5.37 15.50 -2.84
CA LEU A 523 -5.70 14.41 -3.76
C LEU A 523 -4.43 13.84 -4.41
N GLU A 524 -3.45 14.68 -4.76
CA GLU A 524 -2.13 14.24 -5.27
C GLU A 524 -1.39 13.36 -4.26
N PHE A 525 -1.57 13.63 -2.96
CA PHE A 525 -0.99 12.83 -1.88
C PHE A 525 -1.74 11.52 -1.60
N GLU A 526 -2.76 11.19 -2.40
CA GLU A 526 -3.62 10.03 -2.21
C GLU A 526 -4.34 10.08 -0.86
N ILE A 527 -4.68 11.27 -0.35
CA ILE A 527 -5.38 11.43 0.93
C ILE A 527 -6.89 11.55 0.67
N ASP A 528 -7.69 10.79 1.41
CA ASP A 528 -9.15 10.81 1.26
C ASP A 528 -9.73 12.10 1.87
N VAL A 529 -9.91 13.11 1.04
CA VAL A 529 -10.46 14.43 1.44
C VAL A 529 -11.90 14.34 1.96
N ARG A 530 -12.69 13.34 1.53
CA ARG A 530 -14.09 13.20 1.98
C ARG A 530 -14.16 12.77 3.44
N LYS A 531 -13.29 11.83 3.80
CA LYS A 531 -13.20 11.32 5.17
C LYS A 531 -12.18 12.15 5.99
N MET A 532 -11.33 12.94 5.37
CA MET A 532 -10.43 13.87 6.06
C MET A 532 -10.66 15.30 5.57
N PRO A 533 -11.69 16.00 6.08
CA PRO A 533 -11.87 17.42 5.74
C PRO A 533 -10.64 18.22 6.17
N LEU A 534 -10.18 19.13 5.30
CA LEU A 534 -8.93 19.88 5.47
C LEU A 534 -8.86 20.62 6.81
N GLY A 535 -7.64 20.75 7.33
CA GLY A 535 -7.34 21.53 8.53
C GLY A 535 -7.62 20.81 9.85
N LYS A 536 -7.75 19.48 9.84
CA LYS A 536 -8.19 18.72 11.04
C LYS A 536 -7.31 17.53 11.42
N ILE A 537 -6.17 17.32 10.76
CA ILE A 537 -5.22 16.33 11.27
C ILE A 537 -4.41 16.99 12.40
N SER A 538 -4.44 16.39 13.58
CA SER A 538 -3.68 16.94 14.70
C SER A 538 -2.17 16.92 14.39
N ARG A 539 -1.48 18.01 14.76
CA ARG A 539 -0.01 18.09 14.69
C ARG A 539 0.66 16.93 15.43
N VAL A 540 0.06 16.47 16.53
CA VAL A 540 0.53 15.32 17.31
C VAL A 540 0.51 14.04 16.47
N GLN A 541 -0.53 13.86 15.66
CA GLN A 541 -0.66 12.70 14.77
C GLN A 541 0.36 12.73 13.63
N ILE A 542 0.63 13.91 13.05
CA ILE A 542 1.70 14.08 12.05
C ILE A 542 3.07 13.75 12.66
N GLN A 543 3.35 14.22 13.89
CA GLN A 543 4.59 13.92 14.60
C GLN A 543 4.76 12.42 14.88
N GLU A 544 3.68 11.73 15.28
CA GLU A 544 3.72 10.27 15.43
C GLU A 544 4.01 9.58 14.09
N ALA A 545 3.39 10.03 13.00
CA ALA A 545 3.65 9.49 11.67
C ALA A 545 5.11 9.69 11.23
N TYR A 546 5.72 10.84 11.56
CA TYR A 546 7.16 11.07 11.34
C TYR A 546 8.04 10.08 12.11
N SER A 547 7.72 9.83 13.39
CA SER A 547 8.46 8.84 14.18
C SER A 547 8.41 7.46 13.53
N VAL A 548 7.26 7.06 12.98
CA VAL A 548 7.12 5.78 12.28
C VAL A 548 7.96 5.75 10.99
N LEU A 549 7.98 6.84 10.22
CA LEU A 549 8.85 6.93 9.04
C LEU A 549 10.34 6.91 9.41
N SER A 550 10.73 7.47 10.56
CA SER A 550 12.09 7.42 11.08
C SER A 550 12.51 6.00 11.46
N ASP A 551 11.64 5.25 12.14
CA ASP A 551 11.85 3.85 12.48
C ASP A 551 11.98 2.97 11.21
N LEU A 552 11.10 3.19 10.23
CA LEU A 552 11.16 2.52 8.92
C LEU A 552 12.45 2.84 8.18
N SER A 553 12.86 4.10 8.19
CA SER A 553 14.05 4.53 7.47
C SER A 553 15.31 3.91 8.05
N SER A 554 15.43 3.92 9.37
CA SER A 554 16.54 3.27 10.07
C SER A 554 16.62 1.78 9.75
N LEU A 555 15.47 1.09 9.74
CA LEU A 555 15.39 -0.32 9.38
C LEU A 555 15.88 -0.56 7.94
N VAL A 556 15.34 0.19 6.97
CA VAL A 556 15.71 0.02 5.55
C VAL A 556 17.19 0.36 5.33
N GLU A 557 17.70 1.44 5.94
CA GLU A 557 19.10 1.82 5.83
C GLU A 557 20.07 0.75 6.35
N ASP A 558 19.76 0.12 7.48
CA ASP A 558 20.59 -0.94 8.06
C ASP A 558 20.69 -2.16 7.13
N HIS A 559 19.58 -2.50 6.46
CA HIS A 559 19.55 -3.59 5.48
C HIS A 559 20.29 -3.23 4.18
N VAL A 560 20.18 -1.98 3.72
CA VAL A 560 20.93 -1.49 2.56
C VAL A 560 22.44 -1.50 2.86
N LYS A 561 22.86 -0.94 4.01
CA LYS A 561 24.28 -0.90 4.42
C LYS A 561 24.87 -2.29 4.62
N SER A 562 24.09 -3.23 5.17
CA SER A 562 24.56 -4.60 5.40
C SER A 562 24.31 -5.56 4.22
N SER A 563 23.73 -5.10 3.12
CA SER A 563 23.40 -5.90 1.92
C SER A 563 22.63 -7.20 2.24
N ARG A 564 21.74 -7.16 3.25
CA ARG A 564 20.94 -8.31 3.69
C ARG A 564 19.48 -8.11 3.31
N PRO A 565 18.79 -9.12 2.76
CA PRO A 565 17.37 -9.02 2.47
C PRO A 565 16.56 -8.82 3.76
N ILE A 566 15.45 -8.10 3.66
CA ILE A 566 14.54 -7.88 4.78
C ILE A 566 13.67 -9.14 4.95
N GLU A 567 14.02 -9.98 5.91
CA GLU A 567 13.36 -11.27 6.16
C GLU A 567 13.05 -11.48 7.65
N GLY A 568 12.25 -12.50 7.95
CA GLY A 568 11.92 -12.90 9.33
C GLY A 568 11.27 -11.79 10.17
N SER A 569 11.88 -11.51 11.33
CA SER A 569 11.40 -10.50 12.28
C SER A 569 11.41 -9.09 11.69
N ASP A 570 12.40 -8.74 10.87
CA ASP A 570 12.54 -7.41 10.30
C ASP A 570 11.46 -7.15 9.25
N LYS A 571 11.09 -8.19 8.49
CA LYS A 571 9.93 -8.14 7.59
C LYS A 571 8.62 -7.95 8.35
N SER A 572 8.45 -8.65 9.47
CA SER A 572 7.27 -8.46 10.32
C SER A 572 7.21 -7.04 10.91
N ARG A 573 8.36 -6.47 11.29
CA ARG A 573 8.48 -5.07 11.75
C ARG A 573 8.13 -4.08 10.64
N LEU A 574 8.72 -4.24 9.45
CA LEU A 574 8.43 -3.43 8.26
C LEU A 574 6.92 -3.38 7.94
N ILE A 575 6.26 -4.54 7.95
CA ILE A 575 4.80 -4.64 7.74
C ILE A 575 4.05 -3.93 8.88
N GLY A 576 4.48 -4.10 10.13
CA GLY A 576 3.88 -3.47 11.29
C GLY A 576 3.94 -1.95 11.25
N ASP A 577 5.12 -1.40 10.97
CA ASP A 577 5.36 0.04 10.94
C ASP A 577 4.70 0.67 9.70
N THR A 578 4.72 -0.02 8.55
CA THR A 578 3.93 0.41 7.38
C THR A 578 2.42 0.43 7.70
N THR A 579 1.90 -0.60 8.37
CA THR A 579 0.49 -0.67 8.75
C THR A 579 0.13 0.46 9.72
N ARG A 580 1.03 0.77 10.66
CA ARG A 580 0.88 1.88 11.59
C ARG A 580 0.84 3.21 10.86
N PHE A 581 1.75 3.45 9.90
CA PHE A 581 1.78 4.67 9.10
C PHE A 581 0.47 4.93 8.37
N TYR A 582 -0.03 3.97 7.59
CA TYR A 582 -1.30 4.15 6.87
C TYR A 582 -2.54 4.14 7.76
N THR A 583 -2.43 3.62 8.99
CA THR A 583 -3.51 3.78 9.96
C THR A 583 -3.52 5.22 10.49
N LEU A 584 -2.36 5.79 10.81
CA LEU A 584 -2.23 7.18 11.28
C LEU A 584 -2.56 8.19 10.19
N ILE A 585 -2.18 7.93 8.94
CA ILE A 585 -2.45 8.80 7.80
C ILE A 585 -3.32 8.02 6.81
N PRO A 586 -4.66 8.19 6.83
CA PRO A 586 -5.57 7.54 5.90
C PRO A 586 -5.29 7.90 4.44
N HIS A 587 -4.99 6.88 3.64
CA HIS A 587 -4.76 7.02 2.20
C HIS A 587 -5.88 6.35 1.38
N ASP A 588 -6.20 6.93 0.23
CA ASP A 588 -7.03 6.36 -0.82
C ASP A 588 -6.19 5.50 -1.77
N PHE A 589 -6.27 4.19 -1.62
CA PHE A 589 -5.70 3.22 -2.57
C PHE A 589 -6.77 2.58 -3.48
N GLY A 590 -7.99 3.12 -3.47
CA GLY A 590 -9.15 2.50 -4.10
C GLY A 590 -9.30 1.04 -3.66
N LEU A 591 -9.38 0.12 -4.63
CA LEU A 591 -9.47 -1.32 -4.37
C LEU A 591 -8.11 -2.02 -4.20
N LYS A 592 -7.00 -1.32 -4.45
CA LYS A 592 -5.65 -1.89 -4.31
C LYS A 592 -5.27 -2.00 -2.84
N SER A 593 -4.41 -2.96 -2.53
CA SER A 593 -3.80 -3.04 -1.20
C SER A 593 -2.81 -1.89 -1.01
N PRO A 594 -2.70 -1.31 0.20
CA PRO A 594 -1.68 -0.31 0.48
C PRO A 594 -0.26 -0.87 0.19
N PRO A 595 0.63 -0.09 -0.45
CA PRO A 595 1.97 -0.54 -0.81
C PRO A 595 2.92 -0.53 0.40
N LEU A 596 3.91 -1.44 0.43
CA LEU A 596 4.92 -1.44 1.48
C LEU A 596 5.85 -0.21 1.40
N LEU A 597 6.30 0.27 2.56
CA LEU A 597 7.28 1.35 2.67
C LEU A 597 8.70 0.76 2.82
N ASP A 598 9.16 0.06 1.78
CA ASP A 598 10.37 -0.79 1.81
C ASP A 598 11.60 -0.17 1.15
N SER A 599 11.50 1.06 0.63
CA SER A 599 12.61 1.78 0.02
C SER A 599 12.75 3.19 0.58
N LEU A 600 13.99 3.68 0.61
CA LEU A 600 14.28 5.03 1.10
C LEU A 600 13.56 6.09 0.26
N ASP A 601 13.41 5.89 -1.05
CA ASP A 601 12.76 6.89 -1.91
C ASP A 601 11.25 7.01 -1.68
N VAL A 602 10.59 5.89 -1.39
CA VAL A 602 9.18 5.91 -0.99
C VAL A 602 9.03 6.60 0.38
N ILE A 603 9.92 6.31 1.34
CA ILE A 603 9.92 6.97 2.65
C ILE A 603 10.13 8.47 2.50
N LYS A 604 11.13 8.91 1.70
CA LYS A 604 11.38 10.32 1.40
C LYS A 604 10.14 11.02 0.82
N THR A 605 9.45 10.36 -0.10
CA THR A 605 8.23 10.89 -0.72
C THR A 605 7.14 11.08 0.32
N LYS A 606 6.96 10.10 1.22
CA LYS A 606 5.97 10.18 2.30
C LYS A 606 6.38 11.17 3.40
N SER A 607 7.67 11.39 3.65
CA SER A 607 8.15 12.45 4.56
C SER A 607 7.84 13.84 4.02
N ARG A 608 8.12 14.10 2.74
CA ARG A 608 7.76 15.37 2.09
C ARG A 608 6.26 15.63 2.13
N MET A 609 5.45 14.61 1.90
CA MET A 609 4.00 14.71 2.03
C MET A 609 3.57 15.14 3.44
N LEU A 610 4.21 14.63 4.50
CA LEU A 610 3.91 15.09 5.88
C LEU A 610 4.33 16.55 6.12
N GLU A 611 5.40 17.04 5.46
CA GLU A 611 5.81 18.45 5.53
C GLU A 611 4.74 19.33 4.89
N ASP A 612 4.31 18.96 3.68
CA ASP A 612 3.27 19.67 2.94
C ASP A 612 1.94 19.69 3.71
N LEU A 613 1.57 18.59 4.38
CA LEU A 613 0.39 18.54 5.23
C LEU A 613 0.46 19.49 6.43
N LEU A 614 1.64 19.63 7.04
CA LEU A 614 1.83 20.53 8.17
C LEU A 614 1.73 22.01 7.74
N GLU A 615 2.30 22.35 6.59
CA GLU A 615 2.16 23.71 6.04
C GLU A 615 0.71 24.01 5.60
N LEU A 616 0.03 23.01 5.06
CA LEU A 616 -1.37 23.13 4.66
C LEU A 616 -2.32 23.34 5.85
N GLU A 617 -2.07 22.67 6.97
CA GLU A 617 -2.83 22.89 8.22
C GLU A 617 -2.70 24.35 8.68
N VAL A 618 -1.47 24.87 8.70
CA VAL A 618 -1.21 26.29 9.02
C VAL A 618 -1.91 27.22 8.03
N ALA A 619 -1.83 26.93 6.73
CA ALA A 619 -2.50 27.73 5.71
C ALA A 619 -4.02 27.79 5.94
N TYR A 620 -4.63 26.66 6.30
CA TYR A 620 -6.05 26.58 6.60
C TYR A 620 -6.44 27.37 7.86
N SER A 621 -5.60 27.29 8.89
CA SER A 621 -5.76 28.09 10.11
C SER A 621 -5.74 29.60 9.81
N LEU A 622 -4.85 30.04 8.91
CA LEU A 622 -4.76 31.44 8.46
C LEU A 622 -5.95 31.87 7.59
N MET A 623 -6.58 30.94 6.86
CA MET A 623 -7.73 31.22 6.01
C MET A 623 -9.02 31.52 6.77
N LYS A 624 -9.16 31.02 8.01
CA LYS A 624 -10.39 31.20 8.80
C LYS A 624 -10.61 32.68 9.08
N THR A 625 -11.60 33.32 8.45
CA THR A 625 -11.97 34.72 8.68
C THR A 625 -13.07 34.85 9.72
N GLY A 626 -13.00 35.88 10.57
CA GLY A 626 -13.89 36.05 11.72
C GLY A 626 -14.71 37.34 11.70
N ASP A 627 -14.28 38.37 10.96
CA ASP A 627 -14.91 39.69 10.99
C ASP A 627 -15.63 40.01 9.67
N SER A 628 -16.95 40.20 9.74
CA SER A 628 -17.75 40.61 8.58
C SER A 628 -17.52 42.06 8.13
N SER A 629 -16.85 42.88 8.94
CA SER A 629 -16.64 44.32 8.69
C SER A 629 -15.42 44.64 7.82
N VAL A 630 -14.53 43.66 7.61
CA VAL A 630 -13.28 43.81 6.84
C VAL A 630 -13.34 42.93 5.59
N ASN A 631 -12.59 43.29 4.54
CA ASN A 631 -12.44 42.42 3.36
C ASN A 631 -11.66 41.15 3.76
N PRO A 632 -12.08 39.95 3.35
CA PRO A 632 -11.40 38.69 3.69
C PRO A 632 -9.92 38.65 3.31
N LEU A 633 -9.55 39.25 2.18
CA LEU A 633 -8.16 39.28 1.72
C LEU A 633 -7.30 40.16 2.64
N ASP A 634 -7.86 41.24 3.16
CA ASP A 634 -7.18 42.14 4.09
C ASP A 634 -6.95 41.42 5.43
N GLU A 635 -7.95 40.70 5.94
CA GLU A 635 -7.83 39.92 7.18
C GLU A 635 -6.81 38.77 7.03
N GLN A 636 -6.82 38.08 5.90
CA GLN A 636 -5.82 37.04 5.58
C GLN A 636 -4.41 37.63 5.48
N TYR A 637 -4.26 38.81 4.85
CA TYR A 637 -2.99 39.51 4.74
C TYR A 637 -2.44 39.92 6.12
N GLU A 638 -3.28 40.49 6.98
CA GLU A 638 -2.88 40.86 8.35
C GLU A 638 -2.40 39.64 9.15
N LYS A 639 -3.04 38.48 8.97
CA LYS A 639 -2.63 37.22 9.61
C LYS A 639 -1.28 36.71 9.15
N LEU A 640 -0.83 37.05 7.94
CA LEU A 640 0.52 36.74 7.50
C LEU A 640 1.57 37.48 8.33
N LYS A 641 1.23 38.60 9.00
CA LYS A 641 2.20 39.40 9.80
C LYS A 641 3.46 39.75 8.98
N ASN A 642 3.24 40.14 7.73
CA ASN A 642 4.26 40.56 6.79
C ASN A 642 3.90 41.92 6.21
N LYS A 643 4.92 42.69 5.87
CA LYS A 643 4.80 43.80 4.92
C LYS A 643 5.19 43.27 3.54
N ILE A 644 4.22 43.21 2.62
CA ILE A 644 4.43 42.75 1.24
C ILE A 644 4.06 43.89 0.30
N GLU A 645 5.05 44.39 -0.45
CA GLU A 645 4.85 45.51 -1.37
C GLU A 645 5.26 45.11 -2.78
N PRO A 646 4.44 45.37 -3.80
CA PRO A 646 4.82 45.05 -5.17
C PRO A 646 5.97 45.96 -5.60
N LEU A 647 6.98 45.38 -6.22
CA LEU A 647 8.15 46.11 -6.68
C LEU A 647 7.84 46.82 -8.00
N GLU A 648 8.38 48.02 -8.20
CA GLU A 648 8.20 48.75 -9.46
C GLU A 648 8.96 48.05 -10.60
N ARG A 649 8.29 47.85 -11.74
CA ARG A 649 8.80 47.02 -12.85
C ARG A 649 10.04 47.61 -13.53
N ASP A 650 10.17 48.94 -13.48
CA ASP A 650 11.29 49.70 -14.03
C ASP A 650 12.46 49.86 -13.04
N SER A 651 12.28 49.44 -11.77
CA SER A 651 13.32 49.51 -10.75
C SER A 651 14.52 48.61 -11.09
N GLU A 652 15.71 49.05 -10.68
CA GLU A 652 16.95 48.28 -10.87
C GLU A 652 16.92 46.94 -10.12
N ALA A 653 16.24 46.88 -8.97
CA ALA A 653 16.05 45.64 -8.23
C ALA A 653 15.19 44.63 -9.03
N PHE A 654 14.09 45.09 -9.66
CA PHE A 654 13.23 44.22 -10.48
C PHE A 654 14.00 43.64 -11.67
N LYS A 655 14.69 44.51 -12.44
CA LYS A 655 15.50 44.08 -13.59
C LYS A 655 16.59 43.08 -13.19
N ARG A 656 17.27 43.32 -12.07
CA ARG A 656 18.31 42.43 -11.54
C ARG A 656 17.77 41.04 -11.19
N ILE A 657 16.60 40.96 -10.54
CA ILE A 657 16.00 39.67 -10.18
C ILE A 657 15.56 38.91 -11.43
N VAL A 658 14.98 39.60 -12.42
CA VAL A 658 14.64 39.01 -13.73
C VAL A 658 15.89 38.49 -14.44
N GLU A 659 16.98 39.26 -14.42
CA GLU A 659 18.26 38.83 -14.99
C GLU A 659 18.82 37.61 -14.25
N TYR A 660 18.79 37.61 -12.92
CA TYR A 660 19.25 36.50 -12.10
C TYR A 660 18.46 35.21 -12.40
N LEU A 661 17.13 35.31 -12.48
CA LEU A 661 16.24 34.20 -12.83
C LEU A 661 16.60 33.62 -14.21
N ARG A 662 16.71 34.49 -15.23
CA ARG A 662 16.98 34.07 -16.61
C ARG A 662 18.37 33.48 -16.77
N THR A 663 19.37 34.07 -16.14
CA THR A 663 20.79 33.69 -16.30
C THR A 663 21.09 32.38 -15.60
N THR A 664 20.42 32.09 -14.47
CA THR A 664 20.66 30.88 -13.66
C THR A 664 19.65 29.76 -13.92
N HIS A 665 19.07 29.73 -15.13
CA HIS A 665 18.31 28.58 -15.60
C HIS A 665 19.26 27.47 -16.08
N ALA A 666 19.11 26.28 -15.52
CA ALA A 666 19.99 25.15 -15.79
C ALA A 666 19.68 24.52 -17.17
N ALA A 667 20.73 24.16 -17.90
CA ALA A 667 20.58 23.53 -19.22
C ALA A 667 19.88 22.15 -19.16
N THR A 668 19.96 21.44 -18.03
CA THR A 668 19.29 20.14 -17.84
C THR A 668 17.80 20.28 -17.50
N HIS A 669 17.33 21.47 -17.10
CA HIS A 669 15.93 21.75 -16.79
C HIS A 669 15.25 22.43 -17.98
N SER A 670 15.42 21.88 -19.17
CA SER A 670 14.96 22.47 -20.43
C SER A 670 13.50 22.18 -20.75
N ASN A 671 12.81 21.39 -19.94
CA ASN A 671 11.39 21.03 -20.12
C ASN A 671 10.42 22.20 -19.89
N TYR A 672 10.88 23.28 -19.25
CA TYR A 672 10.11 24.50 -19.07
C TYR A 672 11.00 25.75 -19.13
N THR A 673 10.39 26.89 -19.41
CA THR A 673 10.98 28.22 -19.17
C THR A 673 10.21 28.95 -18.06
N LEU A 674 10.86 29.93 -17.45
CA LEU A 674 10.30 30.71 -16.34
C LEU A 674 10.03 32.15 -16.79
N GLU A 675 8.78 32.59 -16.67
CA GLU A 675 8.39 33.98 -16.88
C GLU A 675 7.97 34.63 -15.56
N VAL A 676 8.43 35.85 -15.32
CA VAL A 676 8.03 36.62 -14.13
C VAL A 676 6.65 37.22 -14.36
N VAL A 677 5.71 36.88 -13.49
CA VAL A 677 4.39 37.52 -13.42
C VAL A 677 4.51 38.85 -12.67
N ASP A 678 5.07 38.79 -11.45
CA ASP A 678 5.37 39.97 -10.62
C ASP A 678 6.40 39.65 -9.52
N ILE A 679 6.94 40.68 -8.88
CA ILE A 679 7.92 40.57 -7.79
C ILE A 679 7.44 41.44 -6.63
N PHE A 680 7.52 40.90 -5.42
CA PHE A 680 7.12 41.58 -4.20
C PHE A 680 8.30 41.67 -3.24
N ASP A 681 8.55 42.85 -2.68
CA ASP A 681 9.43 43.02 -1.51
C ASP A 681 8.69 42.50 -0.28
N VAL A 682 9.36 41.65 0.49
CA VAL A 682 8.80 40.98 1.67
C VAL A 682 9.64 41.34 2.88
N GLU A 683 8.96 41.85 3.90
CA GLU A 683 9.55 42.13 5.20
C GLU A 683 8.68 41.49 6.30
N ARG A 684 9.19 40.39 6.86
CA ARG A 684 8.49 39.65 7.91
C ARG A 684 8.75 40.26 9.28
N VAL A 685 7.69 40.42 10.07
CA VAL A 685 7.77 41.03 11.40
C VAL A 685 8.72 40.24 12.30
N GLY A 686 9.65 40.95 12.96
CA GLY A 686 10.67 40.42 13.84
C GLY A 686 11.82 39.67 13.14
N GLU A 687 11.82 39.53 11.81
CA GLU A 687 12.90 38.83 11.10
C GLU A 687 14.22 39.60 11.12
N ALA A 688 14.16 40.91 10.86
CA ALA A 688 15.34 41.78 10.86
C ALA A 688 16.08 41.74 12.21
N GLU A 689 15.35 41.75 13.33
CA GLU A 689 15.92 41.66 14.69
C GLU A 689 16.62 40.32 14.94
N ARG A 690 16.03 39.20 14.47
CA ARG A 690 16.65 37.87 14.59
C ARG A 690 17.90 37.77 13.72
N TYR A 691 17.85 38.33 12.52
CA TYR A 691 18.93 38.33 11.55
C TYR A 691 20.11 39.23 11.95
N GLU A 692 19.87 40.27 12.76
CA GLU A 692 20.91 41.23 13.17
C GLU A 692 22.13 40.55 13.84
N ARG A 693 21.90 39.44 14.57
CA ARG A 693 22.97 38.62 15.18
C ARG A 693 23.94 38.01 14.16
N PHE A 694 23.49 37.86 12.92
CA PHE A 694 24.22 37.23 11.81
C PHE A 694 24.64 38.26 10.76
N ARG A 695 24.24 39.52 10.90
CA ARG A 695 24.57 40.60 9.95
C ARG A 695 26.07 40.83 9.81
N SER A 696 26.82 40.62 10.90
CA SER A 696 28.28 40.75 10.94
C SER A 696 29.02 39.55 10.33
N LEU A 697 28.33 38.43 10.04
CA LEU A 697 28.95 37.33 9.30
C LEU A 697 29.30 37.79 7.88
N ASP A 698 30.44 37.30 7.43
CA ASP A 698 30.89 37.39 6.05
C ASP A 698 30.08 36.43 5.14
N ASN A 699 30.29 36.55 3.84
CA ASN A 699 29.66 35.67 2.83
C ASN A 699 28.12 35.62 2.94
N ARG A 700 27.49 36.80 2.84
CA ARG A 700 26.02 36.92 2.75
C ARG A 700 25.61 36.86 1.28
N MET A 701 24.81 35.85 0.93
CA MET A 701 24.40 35.63 -0.46
C MET A 701 22.89 35.71 -0.61
N MET A 702 22.45 36.18 -1.77
CA MET A 702 21.05 36.19 -2.17
C MET A 702 20.72 34.90 -2.93
N LEU A 703 19.96 33.99 -2.31
CA LEU A 703 19.75 32.62 -2.80
C LEU A 703 18.27 32.25 -2.96
N TRP A 704 18.00 31.34 -3.89
CA TRP A 704 16.67 30.88 -4.23
C TRP A 704 16.17 29.76 -3.32
N HIS A 705 14.92 29.86 -2.90
CA HIS A 705 14.16 28.79 -2.25
C HIS A 705 12.83 28.60 -2.98
N GLY A 706 12.52 27.37 -3.38
CA GLY A 706 11.24 27.02 -4.01
C GLY A 706 10.44 26.10 -3.11
N SER A 707 9.12 26.24 -3.15
CA SER A 707 8.17 25.42 -2.40
C SER A 707 6.82 25.39 -3.12
N ARG A 708 6.00 24.39 -2.80
CA ARG A 708 4.65 24.24 -3.35
C ARG A 708 3.80 25.47 -3.06
N ARG A 709 2.88 25.80 -3.97
CA ARG A 709 1.92 26.91 -3.83
C ARG A 709 1.24 26.93 -2.44
N THR A 710 0.82 25.76 -1.98
CA THR A 710 0.07 25.55 -0.73
C THR A 710 0.86 25.88 0.54
N ASN A 711 2.19 25.91 0.46
CA ASN A 711 3.05 26.08 1.63
C ASN A 711 3.38 27.55 1.90
N TRP A 712 3.21 28.43 0.91
CA TRP A 712 3.57 29.85 1.03
C TRP A 712 2.81 30.61 2.11
N PRO A 713 1.49 30.40 2.34
CA PRO A 713 0.82 31.01 3.48
C PRO A 713 1.52 30.72 4.82
N GLY A 714 1.91 29.47 5.05
CA GLY A 714 2.65 29.05 6.25
C GLY A 714 4.06 29.65 6.31
N ILE A 715 4.81 29.58 5.21
CA ILE A 715 6.18 30.11 5.10
C ILE A 715 6.22 31.63 5.31
N LEU A 716 5.26 32.37 4.75
CA LEU A 716 5.17 33.81 4.95
C LEU A 716 4.83 34.09 6.43
N ALA A 717 3.81 33.43 6.99
CA ALA A 717 3.40 33.69 8.38
C ALA A 717 4.46 33.34 9.43
N GLN A 718 5.18 32.23 9.25
CA GLN A 718 6.06 31.67 10.28
C GLN A 718 7.56 31.78 9.96
N GLY A 719 7.91 32.06 8.70
CA GLY A 719 9.28 31.97 8.20
C GLY A 719 9.65 30.56 7.72
N LEU A 720 10.84 30.42 7.14
CA LEU A 720 11.38 29.11 6.76
C LEU A 720 11.80 28.33 8.01
N ARG A 721 11.38 27.06 8.11
CA ARG A 721 11.56 26.20 9.28
C ARG A 721 12.46 25.02 8.96
N ILE A 722 13.15 24.51 9.97
CA ILE A 722 13.85 23.24 9.89
C ILE A 722 12.85 22.12 10.21
N ALA A 723 12.96 21.00 9.50
CA ALA A 723 12.15 19.82 9.74
C ALA A 723 12.20 19.40 11.22
N PRO A 724 11.07 18.92 11.78
CA PRO A 724 10.98 18.57 13.19
C PRO A 724 11.94 17.43 13.58
N PRO A 725 12.34 17.31 14.87
CA PRO A 725 13.29 16.29 15.31
C PRO A 725 12.79 14.86 15.06
N GLU A 726 11.47 14.63 15.04
CA GLU A 726 10.85 13.34 14.78
C GLU A 726 10.95 12.88 13.32
N ALA A 727 11.13 13.79 12.36
CA ALA A 727 11.24 13.45 10.95
C ALA A 727 12.49 12.59 10.67
N PRO A 728 12.48 11.65 9.71
CA PRO A 728 13.71 10.97 9.30
C PRO A 728 14.73 11.97 8.75
N SER A 729 16.03 11.74 8.97
CA SER A 729 17.08 12.48 8.25
C SER A 729 17.19 12.04 6.79
N THR A 730 16.76 10.82 6.51
CA THR A 730 16.73 10.21 5.19
C THR A 730 15.85 11.03 4.24
N GLY A 731 16.49 11.60 3.22
CA GLY A 731 15.84 12.52 2.27
C GLY A 731 16.46 13.89 2.21
N TYR A 732 17.17 14.28 3.27
CA TYR A 732 17.98 15.47 3.29
C TYR A 732 19.44 15.10 3.06
N MET A 733 19.97 15.44 1.88
CA MET A 733 21.34 15.08 1.47
C MET A 733 22.40 15.55 2.48
N PHE A 734 22.10 16.63 3.21
CA PHE A 734 23.00 17.25 4.18
C PHE A 734 22.39 17.40 5.58
N GLY A 735 21.44 16.53 5.92
CA GLY A 735 20.71 16.58 7.19
C GLY A 735 19.67 17.70 7.24
N LYS A 736 18.98 17.80 8.38
CA LYS A 736 17.84 18.71 8.57
C LYS A 736 18.32 20.16 8.67
N GLY A 737 18.00 20.96 7.67
CA GLY A 737 18.32 22.39 7.60
C GLY A 737 17.43 23.06 6.55
N VAL A 738 17.61 24.37 6.36
CA VAL A 738 16.92 25.09 5.28
C VAL A 738 17.82 25.10 4.04
N TYR A 739 17.29 24.61 2.93
CA TYR A 739 18.01 24.42 1.67
C TYR A 739 17.76 25.58 0.71
N PHE A 740 18.85 26.05 0.10
CA PHE A 740 18.86 27.10 -0.91
C PHE A 740 19.71 26.69 -2.11
N ALA A 741 19.44 27.30 -3.26
CA ALA A 741 20.24 27.15 -4.47
C ALA A 741 20.64 28.52 -5.05
N ASP A 742 21.79 28.54 -5.73
CA ASP A 742 22.23 29.66 -6.58
C ASP A 742 21.61 29.58 -7.99
N MET A 743 21.13 28.40 -8.39
CA MET A 743 20.45 28.15 -9.65
C MET A 743 18.92 28.26 -9.51
N ALA A 744 18.31 29.26 -10.16
CA ALA A 744 16.86 29.50 -10.11
C ALA A 744 16.03 28.26 -10.47
N SER A 745 16.33 27.64 -11.61
CA SER A 745 15.58 26.46 -12.09
C SER A 745 15.63 25.27 -11.13
N LYS A 746 16.70 25.12 -10.33
CA LYS A 746 16.81 24.04 -9.34
C LYS A 746 15.79 24.23 -8.22
N SER A 747 15.69 25.45 -7.70
CA SER A 747 14.66 25.81 -6.73
C SER A 747 13.25 25.76 -7.36
N ALA A 748 13.11 26.13 -8.63
CA ALA A 748 11.81 26.13 -9.32
C ALA A 748 11.17 24.74 -9.42
N ASN A 749 11.97 23.66 -9.50
CA ASN A 749 11.45 22.29 -9.48
C ASN A 749 10.68 21.96 -8.19
N TYR A 750 10.97 22.64 -7.08
CA TYR A 750 10.26 22.47 -5.81
C TYR A 750 8.91 23.22 -5.76
N CYS A 751 8.56 23.99 -6.81
CA CYS A 751 7.23 24.60 -6.92
C CYS A 751 6.15 23.59 -7.32
N PHE A 752 6.54 22.44 -7.91
CA PHE A 752 5.62 21.43 -8.45
C PHE A 752 4.57 22.01 -9.41
N ALA A 753 4.96 23.00 -10.22
CA ALA A 753 4.12 23.51 -11.29
C ALA A 753 3.88 22.42 -12.34
N SER A 754 2.72 22.44 -12.98
CA SER A 754 2.33 21.50 -14.03
C SER A 754 1.65 22.24 -15.18
N ARG A 755 1.35 21.54 -16.28
CA ARG A 755 0.61 22.14 -17.41
C ARG A 755 -0.79 22.64 -16.98
N ASP A 756 -1.44 21.95 -16.04
CA ASP A 756 -2.75 22.32 -15.52
C ASP A 756 -2.69 23.42 -14.44
N SER A 757 -1.53 23.60 -13.82
CA SER A 757 -1.28 24.62 -12.80
C SER A 757 0.13 25.18 -12.98
N SER A 758 0.29 26.03 -13.99
CA SER A 758 1.59 26.53 -14.43
C SER A 758 2.21 27.60 -13.53
N ARG A 759 1.42 28.23 -12.66
CA ARG A 759 1.90 29.31 -11.79
C ARG A 759 2.46 28.78 -10.47
N GLY A 760 3.59 29.35 -10.04
CA GLY A 760 4.24 29.06 -8.77
C GLY A 760 4.97 30.28 -8.20
N CYS A 761 5.38 30.23 -6.94
CA CYS A 761 6.22 31.27 -6.34
C CYS A 761 7.58 30.70 -5.95
N MET A 762 8.58 31.55 -5.93
CA MET A 762 9.89 31.29 -5.31
C MET A 762 10.26 32.46 -4.40
N LEU A 763 11.03 32.17 -3.36
CA LEU A 763 11.55 33.15 -2.44
C LEU A 763 13.04 33.38 -2.72
N LEU A 764 13.44 34.64 -2.66
CA LEU A 764 14.83 35.06 -2.69
C LEU A 764 15.18 35.62 -1.31
N CYS A 765 16.13 34.97 -0.65
CA CYS A 765 16.51 35.26 0.72
C CYS A 765 17.96 35.75 0.79
N GLU A 766 18.21 36.73 1.65
CA GLU A 766 19.54 37.03 2.14
C GLU A 766 19.92 35.97 3.17
N VAL A 767 20.93 35.16 2.85
CA VAL A 767 21.40 34.05 3.69
C VAL A 767 22.81 34.34 4.17
N ALA A 768 22.98 34.44 5.49
CA ALA A 768 24.28 34.61 6.13
C ALA A 768 25.00 33.27 6.23
N LEU A 769 25.78 32.92 5.19
CA LEU A 769 26.44 31.62 5.10
C LEU A 769 27.69 31.54 6.00
N GLY A 770 28.41 32.65 6.19
CA GLY A 770 29.66 32.66 6.92
C GLY A 770 30.67 31.65 6.36
N ASN A 771 31.41 31.00 7.26
CA ASN A 771 32.33 29.94 6.90
C ASN A 771 31.57 28.65 6.51
N MET A 772 31.70 28.25 5.25
CA MET A 772 30.98 27.11 4.66
C MET A 772 31.79 25.81 4.72
N GLN A 773 31.17 24.73 5.20
CA GLN A 773 31.73 23.39 5.07
C GLN A 773 31.40 22.84 3.67
N ALA A 774 32.41 22.72 2.80
CA ALA A 774 32.26 22.11 1.48
C ALA A 774 32.03 20.59 1.60
N CYS A 775 31.02 20.06 0.90
CA CYS A 775 30.70 18.63 0.81
C CYS A 775 30.47 18.24 -0.65
N PHE A 776 31.10 17.16 -1.09
CA PHE A 776 31.03 16.64 -2.47
C PHE A 776 30.15 15.39 -2.60
N ALA A 777 29.68 14.86 -1.47
CA ALA A 777 28.80 13.71 -1.37
C ALA A 777 27.81 13.93 -0.22
N ALA A 778 26.73 13.15 -0.20
CA ALA A 778 25.73 13.21 0.87
C ALA A 778 26.39 13.03 2.25
N ASN A 779 26.06 13.92 3.18
CA ASN A 779 26.62 13.92 4.53
C ASN A 779 25.67 14.63 5.50
N ASP A 780 24.97 13.85 6.31
CA ASP A 780 24.00 14.31 7.31
C ASP A 780 24.59 14.50 8.71
N SER A 781 25.92 14.43 8.86
CA SER A 781 26.58 14.60 10.15
C SER A 781 26.31 15.99 10.72
N ARG A 782 26.46 16.16 12.04
CA ARG A 782 26.47 17.50 12.65
C ARG A 782 27.53 18.39 11.98
N LEU A 783 27.20 19.66 11.80
CA LEU A 783 28.11 20.67 11.27
C LEU A 783 29.40 20.74 12.12
N ARG A 784 30.56 20.74 11.47
CA ARG A 784 31.86 20.79 12.16
C ARG A 784 32.03 22.13 12.90
N LYS A 785 32.70 22.10 14.05
CA LYS A 785 32.97 23.30 14.85
C LYS A 785 33.76 24.33 14.01
N GLY A 786 33.34 25.59 14.02
CA GLY A 786 33.97 26.67 13.25
C GLY A 786 33.34 26.93 11.87
N PHE A 787 32.36 26.12 11.45
CA PHE A 787 31.53 26.39 10.28
C PHE A 787 30.14 26.89 10.69
N ASN A 788 29.54 27.72 9.84
CA ASN A 788 28.22 28.32 10.05
C ASN A 788 27.16 27.73 9.11
N SER A 789 27.58 27.14 8.00
CA SER A 789 26.69 26.54 7.00
C SER A 789 27.41 25.44 6.22
N ARG A 790 26.68 24.73 5.37
CA ARG A 790 27.24 23.71 4.47
C ARG A 790 26.98 24.09 3.03
N LYS A 791 27.96 23.82 2.18
CA LYS A 791 27.85 23.93 0.72
C LYS A 791 27.96 22.53 0.11
N GLY A 792 26.86 22.03 -0.44
CA GLY A 792 26.89 20.92 -1.40
C GLY A 792 27.50 21.45 -2.68
N VAL A 793 28.71 20.99 -3.03
CA VAL A 793 29.45 21.50 -4.19
C VAL A 793 28.97 20.75 -5.43
N GLY A 794 28.31 21.45 -6.35
CA GLY A 794 27.87 20.86 -7.62
C GLY A 794 28.93 20.97 -8.71
N ALA A 795 28.84 20.11 -9.73
CA ALA A 795 29.67 20.19 -10.92
C ALA A 795 29.43 21.50 -11.72
N THR A 796 28.22 22.05 -11.66
CA THR A 796 27.83 23.29 -12.34
C THR A 796 27.45 24.37 -11.33
N CYS A 797 28.01 25.56 -11.48
CA CYS A 797 27.68 26.74 -10.67
C CYS A 797 27.73 28.03 -11.51
N PRO A 798 27.07 29.11 -11.07
CA PRO A 798 27.24 30.42 -11.70
C PRO A 798 28.70 30.88 -11.61
N SER A 799 29.24 31.45 -12.69
CA SER A 799 30.61 32.00 -12.69
C SER A 799 30.77 33.09 -11.63
N SER A 800 31.77 32.97 -10.76
CA SER A 800 32.07 33.95 -9.72
C SER A 800 32.56 35.30 -10.26
N GLU A 801 33.03 35.34 -11.51
CA GLU A 801 33.54 36.55 -12.17
C GLU A 801 32.43 37.60 -12.42
N THR A 802 31.18 37.15 -12.56
CA THR A 802 30.04 38.03 -12.88
C THR A 802 29.14 38.27 -11.68
N TYR A 803 29.53 37.83 -10.48
CA TYR A 803 28.75 38.06 -9.28
C TYR A 803 28.51 39.54 -9.08
N TYR A 804 27.25 39.90 -8.84
CA TYR A 804 26.88 41.26 -8.50
C TYR A 804 26.89 41.40 -6.98
N THR A 805 27.70 42.31 -6.45
CA THR A 805 27.66 42.67 -5.02
C THR A 805 26.91 43.97 -4.86
N ASP A 806 25.86 43.96 -4.05
CA ASP A 806 25.09 45.16 -3.78
C ASP A 806 25.94 46.17 -2.97
N PRO A 807 26.19 47.39 -3.48
CA PRO A 807 27.12 48.31 -2.87
C PRO A 807 26.64 48.85 -1.52
N THR A 808 25.32 48.81 -1.28
CA THR A 808 24.71 49.35 -0.05
C THR A 808 24.65 48.31 1.07
N SER A 809 24.26 47.08 0.75
CA SER A 809 24.12 45.99 1.73
C SER A 809 25.33 45.06 1.82
N GLY A 810 26.20 45.06 0.82
CA GLY A 810 27.32 44.11 0.68
C GLY A 810 26.88 42.68 0.36
N VAL A 811 25.61 42.46 0.04
CA VAL A 811 25.05 41.13 -0.27
C VAL A 811 25.42 40.73 -1.69
N VAL A 812 25.85 39.48 -1.86
CA VAL A 812 26.29 38.93 -3.15
C VAL A 812 25.12 38.22 -3.83
N TYR A 813 24.84 38.63 -5.07
CA TYR A 813 23.93 37.94 -5.98
C TYR A 813 24.78 37.12 -6.95
N PRO A 814 24.72 35.77 -6.91
CA PRO A 814 25.50 34.92 -7.80
C PRO A 814 24.89 34.88 -9.22
N ILE A 815 24.77 36.05 -9.84
CA ILE A 815 24.29 36.22 -11.20
C ILE A 815 25.44 35.86 -12.12
N GLY A 816 25.35 34.71 -12.77
CA GLY A 816 26.39 34.30 -13.70
C GLY A 816 25.94 33.17 -14.58
N LYS A 817 26.52 33.11 -15.78
CA LYS A 817 26.27 31.98 -16.67
C LYS A 817 26.74 30.70 -15.96
N PRO A 818 25.96 29.61 -16.01
CA PRO A 818 26.36 28.35 -15.40
C PRO A 818 27.61 27.82 -16.11
N VAL A 819 28.66 27.53 -15.34
CA VAL A 819 29.90 26.92 -15.81
C VAL A 819 30.00 25.53 -15.18
N THR A 820 30.22 24.52 -16.01
CA THR A 820 30.42 23.14 -15.56
C THR A 820 31.91 22.84 -15.49
N SER A 821 32.40 22.43 -14.31
CA SER A 821 33.78 21.99 -14.13
C SER A 821 33.85 20.46 -14.14
N ALA A 822 34.66 19.90 -15.05
CA ALA A 822 34.93 18.46 -15.09
C ALA A 822 35.82 17.98 -13.94
N ASP A 823 36.54 18.89 -13.28
CA ASP A 823 37.46 18.58 -12.17
C ASP A 823 36.71 18.36 -10.84
N VAL A 824 35.47 18.85 -10.73
CA VAL A 824 34.63 18.68 -9.56
C VAL A 824 34.01 17.28 -9.59
N LYS A 825 34.62 16.36 -8.82
CA LYS A 825 34.05 15.03 -8.56
C LYS A 825 33.03 15.13 -7.42
N SER A 826 31.75 15.26 -7.78
CA SER A 826 30.65 15.40 -6.83
C SER A 826 29.44 14.57 -7.27
N ASP A 827 28.66 14.12 -6.28
CA ASP A 827 27.35 13.48 -6.51
C ASP A 827 26.28 14.50 -6.95
N LEU A 828 26.58 15.80 -6.87
CA LEU A 828 25.65 16.89 -7.17
C LEU A 828 25.96 17.52 -8.53
N LEU A 829 24.92 17.73 -9.34
CA LEU A 829 25.02 18.49 -10.59
C LEU A 829 25.14 20.01 -10.36
N TYR A 830 24.50 20.51 -9.30
CA TYR A 830 24.37 21.94 -8.98
C TYR A 830 24.59 22.18 -7.49
N ASN A 831 25.05 23.36 -7.11
CA ASN A 831 25.28 23.71 -5.72
C ASN A 831 24.00 23.62 -4.86
N GLU A 832 24.21 23.43 -3.55
CA GLU A 832 23.22 23.63 -2.49
C GLU A 832 23.85 24.34 -1.32
N TYR A 833 23.08 25.20 -0.68
CA TYR A 833 23.49 25.93 0.50
C TYR A 833 22.52 25.62 1.63
N ILE A 834 23.06 25.15 2.76
CA ILE A 834 22.26 24.65 3.86
C ILE A 834 22.67 25.39 5.13
N VAL A 835 21.68 26.02 5.77
CA VAL A 835 21.81 26.63 7.08
C VAL A 835 21.04 25.83 8.11
N TYR A 836 21.57 25.76 9.33
CA TYR A 836 21.03 24.96 10.44
C TYR A 836 20.46 25.84 11.57
N ASP A 837 20.42 27.16 11.36
CA ASP A 837 19.75 28.13 12.21
C ASP A 837 18.86 29.03 11.35
N PRO A 838 17.52 29.04 11.56
CA PRO A 838 16.62 29.95 10.84
C PRO A 838 16.94 31.44 11.02
N GLY A 839 17.68 31.82 12.07
CA GLY A 839 18.15 33.18 12.28
C GLY A 839 19.14 33.67 11.21
N GLN A 840 19.80 32.76 10.49
CA GLN A 840 20.70 33.09 9.36
C GLN A 840 19.98 33.51 8.08
N ILE A 841 18.65 33.55 8.10
CA ILE A 841 17.82 33.75 6.91
C ILE A 841 17.01 35.04 7.08
N LYS A 842 17.04 35.88 6.05
CA LYS A 842 16.15 37.02 5.90
C LYS A 842 15.47 36.95 4.54
N GLN A 843 14.16 36.78 4.55
CA GLN A 843 13.32 36.83 3.36
C GLN A 843 13.40 38.25 2.78
N LYS A 844 13.52 38.35 1.45
CA LYS A 844 13.61 39.67 0.81
C LYS A 844 12.67 39.84 -0.38
N TYR A 845 12.63 38.88 -1.31
CA TYR A 845 11.73 38.99 -2.45
C TYR A 845 10.92 37.72 -2.64
N LEU A 846 9.62 37.87 -2.87
CA LEU A 846 8.77 36.80 -3.38
C LEU A 846 8.56 37.02 -4.88
N VAL A 847 9.00 36.05 -5.68
CA VAL A 847 8.93 36.10 -7.14
C VAL A 847 7.79 35.19 -7.59
N TRP A 848 6.77 35.78 -8.20
CA TRP A 848 5.63 35.04 -8.75
C TRP A 848 5.90 34.72 -10.22
N LEU A 849 5.83 33.44 -10.57
CA LEU A 849 6.29 32.89 -11.83
C LEU A 849 5.18 32.16 -12.57
N ASP A 850 5.28 32.17 -13.89
CA ASP A 850 4.52 31.31 -14.79
C ASP A 850 5.49 30.36 -15.52
N PHE A 851 5.28 29.05 -15.35
CA PHE A 851 6.09 28.01 -15.95
C PHE A 851 5.55 27.68 -17.34
N LYS A 852 6.34 27.98 -18.37
CA LYS A 852 5.98 27.63 -19.75
C LYS A 852 6.58 26.29 -20.10
N PHE A 853 5.78 25.23 -20.01
CA PHE A 853 6.20 23.89 -20.39
C PHE A 853 6.27 23.75 -21.91
N ASN A 854 7.35 23.13 -22.40
CA ASN A 854 7.49 22.83 -23.82
C ASN A 854 6.47 21.76 -24.24
N TYR A 855 6.00 21.83 -25.49
CA TYR A 855 5.03 20.90 -26.07
C TYR A 855 5.62 19.51 -26.29
#